data_AF-A0A926ULB6-F1
#
_entry.id   AF-A0A926ULB6-F1
#
_cell.length_a   1.000
_cell.length_b   1.000
_cell.length_c   1.000
_cell.angle_alpha   90.00
_cell.angle_beta   90.00
_cell.angle_gamma   90.00
#
_symmetry.space_group_name_H-M   'P 1'
#
loop_
_entity.id
_entity.type
_entity.pdbx_description
1 polymer ?
#
loop_
_entity_poly.entity_id
_entity_poly.type
_entity_poly.pdbx_seq_one_letter_code
_entity_poly.pdbx_strand_id
1 'polypeptide(L)'
;MMSDILVIGGGVIGLACAIEMKLRGNNVTVVCRDVSRTFQNTASYAAAGMLAPEAENIADEAMLSLCRRSRDIYLNWTQKLEQLTGLNSGYWPCGILAPVYSKPGVKNRHALGQWLDQDTINQYQTGLGADVIGGWWYPEDGQVDNIALMKVLHSAVHCLGIKIQQGVEVEAICQQNNQVIALQTNQGLISADHYILATGAWSQELLPLPVTPRKGQMLSVRIPETSSQLPLKRVLYGENTYIVPRRNGSIIIGATSENVGFTPDNTPKGIETLVTSAIELYPNIANYPIEQFWWGFRPATPDELPILGNSHCENLTFATGHYRNGILLAPITAKLIADLICEQKADSLLDKFHYSRFQSSSSTTKPMLTYFPSISENVPKPNQSILQDSNLVIAGKTFTSRLMTGTGKYRNISEMQQSVLASGCEIVTVAVRRVQTNAPGHEGLAEALDWGKIWMLPNTAGCQTAEEAIRVARLGREMAKLLGQEDNNFIKLEVIPDLKYLLPDPIGTLQAAEQLVKEGFAVLPYINADPMLAKVLEEVGCATVMPLAAPIGSGQGLKNTANIQIIIENAKIPVVVDAGIGAPSEAAQAMEMGADALLINSAIALAENAPAMAYAMNMATIAGRLAYLAGRMPMKDYASASSPLTGTIGK
;
A
#
# COMPACT_ATOMS: atom_id res chain seq x y z
N MET A 1 3.27 -2.68 39.30
CA MET A 1 1.90 -2.53 38.77
C MET A 1 1.87 -3.20 37.41
N MET A 2 0.82 -3.96 37.09
CA MET A 2 0.65 -4.49 35.73
C MET A 2 0.37 -3.31 34.81
N SER A 3 1.23 -3.08 33.82
CA SER A 3 1.02 -2.01 32.83
C SER A 3 0.37 -2.61 31.59
N ASP A 4 -0.52 -1.86 30.96
CA ASP A 4 -1.11 -2.20 29.67
C ASP A 4 -0.13 -1.79 28.56
N ILE A 5 0.38 -2.77 27.81
CA ILE A 5 1.35 -2.59 26.72
C ILE A 5 0.68 -2.90 25.39
N LEU A 6 0.77 -1.96 24.45
CA LEU A 6 0.28 -2.13 23.08
C LEU A 6 1.45 -2.25 22.11
N VAL A 7 1.56 -3.41 21.46
CA VAL A 7 2.56 -3.68 20.44
C VAL A 7 1.96 -3.47 19.05
N ILE A 8 2.57 -2.59 18.26
CA ILE A 8 2.15 -2.23 16.91
C ILE A 8 2.97 -3.05 15.92
N GLY A 9 2.36 -4.07 15.31
CA GLY A 9 2.99 -4.96 14.34
C GLY A 9 3.12 -6.41 14.85
N GLY A 10 2.60 -7.34 14.05
CA GLY A 10 2.56 -8.78 14.36
C GLY A 10 3.67 -9.61 13.69
N GLY A 11 4.79 -8.99 13.32
CA GLY A 11 5.96 -9.71 12.79
C GLY A 11 6.80 -10.37 13.90
N VAL A 12 7.88 -11.05 13.53
CA VAL A 12 8.76 -11.78 14.47
C VAL A 12 9.23 -10.92 15.65
N ILE A 13 9.57 -9.65 15.40
CA ILE A 13 10.02 -8.71 16.44
C ILE A 13 8.88 -8.34 17.39
N GLY A 14 7.72 -7.96 16.84
CA GLY A 14 6.57 -7.57 17.64
C GLY A 14 6.05 -8.72 18.52
N LEU A 15 5.93 -9.92 17.95
CA LEU A 15 5.51 -11.11 18.71
C LEU A 15 6.53 -11.50 19.78
N ALA A 16 7.84 -11.45 19.47
CA ALA A 16 8.88 -11.73 20.47
C ALA A 16 8.83 -10.72 21.63
N CYS A 17 8.71 -9.42 21.34
CA CYS A 17 8.53 -8.39 22.36
C CYS A 17 7.26 -8.64 23.18
N ALA A 18 6.12 -8.94 22.54
CA ALA A 18 4.85 -9.17 23.23
C ALA A 18 4.93 -10.35 24.22
N ILE A 19 5.54 -11.46 23.81
CA ILE A 19 5.76 -12.64 24.66
C ILE A 19 6.65 -12.29 25.85
N GLU A 20 7.78 -11.64 25.61
CA GLU A 20 8.72 -11.27 26.67
C GLU A 20 8.07 -10.31 27.68
N MET A 21 7.30 -9.32 27.22
CA MET A 21 6.55 -8.40 28.09
C MET A 21 5.52 -9.12 28.96
N LYS A 22 4.80 -10.09 28.38
CA LYS A 22 3.79 -10.88 29.09
C LYS A 22 4.43 -11.79 30.13
N LEU A 23 5.58 -12.40 29.82
CA LEU A 23 6.35 -13.21 30.77
C LEU A 23 6.86 -12.39 31.97
N ARG A 24 7.01 -11.07 31.82
CA ARG A 24 7.33 -10.12 32.91
C ARG A 24 6.10 -9.58 33.65
N GLY A 25 4.92 -10.14 33.37
CA GLY A 25 3.69 -9.86 34.11
C GLY A 25 2.86 -8.70 33.58
N ASN A 26 3.16 -8.15 32.40
CA ASN A 26 2.36 -7.08 31.80
C ASN A 26 1.11 -7.60 31.08
N ASN A 27 0.12 -6.73 30.92
CA ASN A 27 -0.99 -6.97 30.01
C ASN A 27 -0.56 -6.54 28.62
N VAL A 28 -0.73 -7.41 27.63
CA VAL A 28 -0.22 -7.15 26.29
C VAL A 28 -1.32 -7.35 25.26
N THR A 29 -1.47 -6.36 24.39
CA THR A 29 -2.26 -6.46 23.17
C THR A 29 -1.34 -6.23 21.97
N VAL A 30 -1.49 -7.04 20.93
CA VAL A 30 -0.83 -6.84 19.63
C VAL A 30 -1.87 -6.38 18.63
N VAL A 31 -1.63 -5.27 17.96
CA VAL A 31 -2.45 -4.79 16.84
C VAL A 31 -1.69 -5.01 15.53
N CYS A 32 -2.38 -5.55 14.53
CA CYS A 32 -1.82 -5.73 13.20
C CYS A 32 -2.88 -5.63 12.10
N ARG A 33 -2.45 -5.14 10.93
CA ARG A 33 -3.22 -5.15 9.68
C ARG A 33 -3.70 -6.58 9.35
N ASP A 34 -4.82 -6.73 8.63
CA ASP A 34 -5.35 -8.05 8.29
C ASP A 34 -4.30 -8.85 7.50
N VAL A 35 -3.93 -9.99 8.06
CA VAL A 35 -2.79 -10.79 7.64
C VAL A 35 -3.20 -11.84 6.60
N SER A 36 -4.51 -12.12 6.46
CA SER A 36 -5.05 -13.11 5.51
C SER A 36 -4.81 -12.74 4.04
N ARG A 37 -4.60 -11.45 3.73
CA ARG A 37 -4.26 -10.94 2.39
C ARG A 37 -2.75 -10.66 2.18
N THR A 38 -1.94 -10.70 3.25
CA THR A 38 -0.63 -10.03 3.27
C THR A 38 0.52 -10.89 3.81
N PHE A 39 0.24 -12.10 4.32
CA PHE A 39 1.24 -12.99 4.94
C PHE A 39 2.46 -13.26 4.04
N GLN A 40 2.27 -13.34 2.72
CA GLN A 40 3.34 -13.65 1.78
C GLN A 40 4.35 -12.52 1.57
N ASN A 41 4.07 -11.28 2.01
CA ASN A 41 4.86 -10.09 1.62
C ASN A 41 5.64 -9.44 2.78
N THR A 42 5.53 -9.97 4.00
CA THR A 42 6.25 -9.44 5.17
C THR A 42 7.61 -10.10 5.36
N ALA A 43 8.59 -9.36 5.91
CA ALA A 43 9.96 -9.85 6.08
C ALA A 43 10.05 -11.17 6.87
N SER A 44 9.23 -11.35 7.90
CA SER A 44 9.32 -12.53 8.78
C SER A 44 8.98 -13.84 8.07
N TYR A 45 7.97 -13.81 7.19
CA TYR A 45 7.56 -14.98 6.42
C TYR A 45 8.42 -15.18 5.17
N ALA A 46 8.91 -14.09 4.59
CA ALA A 46 9.78 -14.17 3.43
C ALA A 46 11.21 -14.62 3.77
N ALA A 47 11.71 -14.37 4.98
CA ALA A 47 13.10 -14.64 5.36
C ALA A 47 13.54 -16.10 5.19
N ALA A 48 14.84 -16.32 5.01
CA ALA A 48 15.42 -17.66 4.98
C ALA A 48 15.63 -18.27 6.38
N GLY A 49 15.63 -17.45 7.43
CA GLY A 49 15.87 -17.89 8.81
C GLY A 49 17.30 -18.30 9.12
N MET A 50 18.30 -17.73 8.45
CA MET A 50 19.71 -17.91 8.81
C MET A 50 20.03 -17.18 10.12
N LEU A 51 20.89 -17.79 10.94
CA LEU A 51 21.40 -17.26 12.20
C LEU A 51 22.91 -17.11 12.04
N ALA A 52 23.32 -16.06 11.32
CA ALA A 52 24.58 -16.02 10.58
C ALA A 52 25.47 -14.78 10.84
N PRO A 53 25.75 -14.40 12.10
CA PRO A 53 26.57 -13.21 12.40
C PRO A 53 27.95 -13.24 11.73
N GLU A 54 28.59 -14.41 11.68
CA GLU A 54 29.95 -14.54 11.13
C GLU A 54 29.93 -14.71 9.62
N ALA A 55 29.05 -15.58 9.11
CA ALA A 55 28.99 -15.86 7.68
C ALA A 55 28.56 -14.64 6.84
N GLU A 56 27.68 -13.77 7.37
CA GLU A 56 27.31 -12.52 6.69
C GLU A 56 28.38 -11.42 6.77
N ASN A 57 29.48 -11.65 7.50
CA ASN A 57 30.61 -10.72 7.64
C ASN A 57 30.15 -9.31 8.07
N ILE A 58 29.35 -9.23 9.13
CA ILE A 58 28.82 -7.96 9.66
C ILE A 58 29.97 -7.02 10.04
N ALA A 59 30.05 -5.87 9.37
CA ALA A 59 31.16 -4.94 9.50
C ALA A 59 31.10 -4.07 10.77
N ASP A 60 29.91 -3.66 11.21
CA ASP A 60 29.74 -2.83 12.40
C ASP A 60 29.87 -3.67 13.68
N GLU A 61 30.75 -3.25 14.59
CA GLU A 61 31.06 -3.99 15.81
C GLU A 61 29.87 -4.07 16.78
N ALA A 62 29.05 -3.01 16.86
CA ALA A 62 27.89 -3.01 17.75
C ALA A 62 26.81 -3.96 17.22
N MET A 63 26.59 -3.96 15.90
CA MET A 63 25.69 -4.91 15.24
C MET A 63 26.17 -6.34 15.39
N LEU A 64 27.46 -6.61 15.16
CA LEU A 64 28.04 -7.94 15.32
C LEU A 64 27.92 -8.43 16.77
N SER A 65 28.19 -7.55 17.75
CA SER A 65 28.00 -7.84 19.18
C SER A 65 26.55 -8.20 19.50
N LEU A 66 25.58 -7.41 18.99
CA LEU A 66 24.15 -7.67 19.18
C LEU A 66 23.74 -9.01 18.56
N CYS A 67 24.19 -9.31 17.33
CA CYS A 67 23.90 -10.54 16.63
C CYS A 67 24.48 -11.78 17.35
N ARG A 68 25.73 -11.71 17.82
CA ARG A 68 26.35 -12.79 18.62
C ARG A 68 25.57 -13.05 19.91
N ARG A 69 25.27 -12.00 20.68
CA ARG A 69 24.46 -12.10 21.90
C ARG A 69 23.10 -12.75 21.63
N SER A 70 22.48 -12.45 20.49
CA SER A 70 21.20 -13.06 20.09
C SER A 70 21.33 -14.53 19.74
N ARG A 71 22.36 -14.89 18.97
CA ARG A 71 22.66 -16.29 18.59
C ARG A 71 22.91 -17.15 19.84
N ASP A 72 23.66 -16.64 20.80
CA ASP A 72 24.05 -17.38 22.01
C ASP A 72 22.85 -17.72 22.91
N ILE A 73 21.79 -16.89 22.88
CA ILE A 73 20.55 -17.15 23.63
C ILE A 73 19.48 -17.90 22.80
N TYR A 74 19.70 -18.09 21.50
CA TYR A 74 18.67 -18.53 20.56
C TYR A 74 18.13 -19.92 20.88
N LEU A 75 19.02 -20.89 21.18
CA LEU A 75 18.63 -22.26 21.55
C LEU A 75 17.71 -22.28 22.77
N ASN A 76 18.09 -21.57 23.83
CA ASN A 76 17.30 -21.50 25.07
C ASN A 76 15.96 -20.78 24.81
N TRP A 77 15.97 -19.72 24.01
CA TRP A 77 14.76 -19.00 23.64
C TRP A 77 13.78 -19.90 22.86
N THR A 78 14.24 -20.63 21.85
CA THR A 78 13.38 -21.57 21.11
C THR A 78 12.89 -22.69 22.01
N GLN A 79 13.75 -23.30 22.84
CA GLN A 79 13.34 -24.38 23.75
C GLN A 79 12.21 -23.95 24.70
N LYS A 80 12.29 -22.73 25.26
CA LYS A 80 11.23 -22.20 26.12
C LYS A 80 9.91 -22.04 25.36
N LEU A 81 9.95 -21.54 24.13
CA LEU A 81 8.77 -21.39 23.29
C LEU A 81 8.18 -22.73 22.87
N GLU A 82 9.03 -23.70 22.51
CA GLU A 82 8.61 -25.06 22.17
C GLU A 82 8.00 -25.77 23.38
N GLN A 83 8.57 -25.61 24.58
CA GLN A 83 8.01 -26.15 25.82
C GLN A 83 6.64 -25.54 26.15
N LEU A 84 6.49 -24.23 25.93
CA LEU A 84 5.23 -23.51 26.17
C LEU A 84 4.12 -23.94 25.19
N THR A 85 4.48 -24.22 23.94
CA THR A 85 3.49 -24.43 22.85
C THR A 85 3.31 -25.89 22.44
N GLY A 86 4.27 -26.76 22.74
CA GLY A 86 4.34 -28.12 22.21
C GLY A 86 4.70 -28.20 20.72
N LEU A 87 4.99 -27.08 20.07
CA LEU A 87 5.35 -27.01 18.65
C LEU A 87 6.86 -26.94 18.48
N ASN A 88 7.38 -27.38 17.31
CA ASN A 88 8.80 -27.28 16.99
C ASN A 88 9.09 -26.01 16.17
N SER A 89 10.13 -25.26 16.54
CA SER A 89 10.55 -24.03 15.88
C SER A 89 11.42 -24.26 14.63
N GLY A 90 11.90 -25.49 14.43
CA GLY A 90 12.83 -25.83 13.36
C GLY A 90 14.25 -25.29 13.58
N TYR A 91 14.63 -24.92 14.80
CA TYR A 91 16.00 -24.52 15.12
C TYR A 91 16.98 -25.66 14.78
N TRP A 92 18.02 -25.32 14.01
CA TRP A 92 19.03 -26.27 13.57
C TRP A 92 20.43 -25.64 13.62
N PRO A 93 21.24 -25.97 14.64
CA PRO A 93 22.63 -25.53 14.75
C PRO A 93 23.51 -26.36 13.80
N CYS A 94 23.30 -26.17 12.50
CA CYS A 94 23.96 -26.95 11.44
C CYS A 94 25.27 -26.35 10.94
N GLY A 95 25.66 -25.19 11.47
CA GLY A 95 26.75 -24.39 10.93
C GLY A 95 26.45 -23.81 9.55
N ILE A 96 27.32 -22.92 9.12
CA ILE A 96 27.28 -22.32 7.79
C ILE A 96 28.62 -22.51 7.12
N LEU A 97 28.57 -22.96 5.86
CA LEU A 97 29.72 -23.09 5.01
C LEU A 97 29.68 -21.99 3.95
N ALA A 98 30.77 -21.25 3.79
CA ALA A 98 30.91 -20.18 2.81
C ALA A 98 31.99 -20.53 1.77
N PRO A 99 31.64 -21.29 0.71
CA PRO A 99 32.55 -21.60 -0.39
C PRO A 99 33.07 -20.34 -1.09
N VAL A 100 34.31 -20.39 -1.58
CA VAL A 100 34.94 -19.30 -2.33
C VAL A 100 35.59 -19.80 -3.62
N TYR A 101 35.66 -18.90 -4.61
CA TYR A 101 36.22 -19.16 -5.94
C TYR A 101 37.63 -18.56 -6.14
N SER A 102 38.12 -17.78 -5.18
CA SER A 102 39.44 -17.16 -5.21
C SER A 102 40.14 -17.24 -3.86
N LYS A 103 41.49 -17.32 -3.87
CA LYS A 103 42.25 -17.50 -2.62
C LYS A 103 42.09 -16.25 -1.76
N PRO A 104 41.74 -16.39 -0.47
CA PRO A 104 41.55 -15.23 0.39
C PRO A 104 42.88 -14.47 0.55
N GLY A 105 42.82 -13.14 0.39
CA GLY A 105 43.96 -12.27 0.70
C GLY A 105 44.22 -12.21 2.22
N VAL A 106 45.47 -11.90 2.60
CA VAL A 106 45.96 -11.86 4.01
C VAL A 106 45.15 -10.92 4.93
N LYS A 107 44.34 -10.01 4.37
CA LYS A 107 43.50 -9.05 5.11
C LYS A 107 42.06 -9.52 5.38
N ASN A 108 41.59 -10.63 4.81
CA ASN A 108 40.24 -11.18 5.06
C ASN A 108 40.24 -12.04 6.33
N ARG A 109 40.44 -11.41 7.49
CA ARG A 109 40.27 -12.10 8.78
C ARG A 109 38.77 -12.21 9.10
N HIS A 110 38.16 -13.35 8.75
CA HIS A 110 36.93 -13.78 9.38
C HIS A 110 37.28 -14.24 10.81
N ALA A 111 37.07 -13.37 11.80
CA ALA A 111 37.68 -13.50 13.13
C ALA A 111 37.41 -14.83 13.86
N LEU A 112 36.38 -15.60 13.46
CA LEU A 112 36.03 -16.90 14.04
C LEU A 112 35.84 -18.03 13.00
N GLY A 113 36.00 -17.74 11.70
CA GLY A 113 35.82 -18.73 10.63
C GLY A 113 37.00 -19.68 10.52
N GLN A 114 36.73 -20.98 10.37
CA GLN A 114 37.76 -21.98 10.08
C GLN A 114 37.94 -22.11 8.56
N TRP A 115 39.15 -21.83 8.06
CA TRP A 115 39.45 -22.03 6.64
C TRP A 115 39.54 -23.51 6.32
N LEU A 116 38.84 -23.94 5.27
CA LEU A 116 38.92 -25.28 4.69
C LEU A 116 39.44 -25.17 3.26
N ASP A 117 40.46 -25.97 2.94
CA ASP A 117 40.91 -26.12 1.55
C ASP A 117 39.90 -26.91 0.70
N GLN A 118 40.17 -27.02 -0.61
CA GLN A 118 39.27 -27.65 -1.57
C GLN A 118 38.93 -29.10 -1.23
N ASP A 119 39.90 -29.89 -0.76
CA ASP A 119 39.67 -31.29 -0.43
C ASP A 119 38.85 -31.40 0.87
N THR A 120 39.20 -30.60 1.87
CA THR A 120 38.51 -30.61 3.17
C THR A 120 37.09 -30.09 3.06
N ILE A 121 36.84 -29.02 2.31
CA ILE A 121 35.49 -28.47 2.15
C ILE A 121 34.55 -29.46 1.45
N ASN A 122 35.05 -30.21 0.47
CA ASN A 122 34.28 -31.25 -0.23
C ASN A 122 33.97 -32.46 0.65
N GLN A 123 34.85 -32.80 1.61
CA GLN A 123 34.54 -33.81 2.63
C GLN A 123 33.46 -33.30 3.60
N TYR A 124 33.47 -32.00 3.90
CA TYR A 124 32.48 -31.35 4.76
C TYR A 124 31.09 -31.30 4.10
N GLN A 125 31.03 -30.96 2.81
CA GLN A 125 29.82 -30.98 2.01
C GLN A 125 30.16 -31.43 0.59
N THR A 126 29.65 -32.58 0.18
CA THR A 126 29.81 -33.07 -1.19
C THR A 126 28.88 -32.34 -2.15
N GLY A 127 29.24 -32.32 -3.44
CA GLY A 127 28.41 -31.77 -4.52
C GLY A 127 28.48 -30.26 -4.69
N LEU A 128 29.46 -29.59 -4.07
CA LEU A 128 29.77 -28.19 -4.34
C LEU A 128 30.22 -28.00 -5.81
N GLY A 129 30.08 -26.77 -6.32
CA GLY A 129 30.53 -26.42 -7.67
C GLY A 129 32.01 -26.70 -7.90
N ALA A 130 32.38 -27.10 -9.13
CA ALA A 130 33.74 -27.50 -9.48
C ALA A 130 34.79 -26.37 -9.30
N ASP A 131 34.35 -25.12 -9.44
CA ASP A 131 35.22 -23.94 -9.32
C ASP A 131 35.44 -23.51 -7.86
N VAL A 132 34.82 -24.17 -6.89
CA VAL A 132 35.07 -23.93 -5.46
C VAL A 132 36.47 -24.42 -5.11
N ILE A 133 37.32 -23.51 -4.62
CA ILE A 133 38.73 -23.81 -4.28
C ILE A 133 38.98 -23.96 -2.77
N GLY A 134 37.94 -23.79 -1.96
CA GLY A 134 37.99 -23.76 -0.49
C GLY A 134 36.82 -22.97 0.07
N GLY A 135 36.86 -22.65 1.36
CA GLY A 135 35.84 -21.80 1.97
C GLY A 135 35.95 -21.72 3.49
N TRP A 136 35.06 -20.93 4.07
CA TRP A 136 35.02 -20.69 5.51
C TRP A 136 33.92 -21.51 6.18
N TRP A 137 34.25 -22.13 7.30
CA TRP A 137 33.34 -22.89 8.12
C TRP A 137 33.05 -22.15 9.43
N TYR A 138 31.75 -21.93 9.68
CA TYR A 138 31.23 -21.26 10.87
C TYR A 138 30.35 -22.25 11.66
N PRO A 139 30.92 -23.00 12.62
CA PRO A 139 30.19 -24.05 13.33
C PRO A 139 29.12 -23.54 14.28
N GLU A 140 29.27 -22.32 14.80
CA GLU A 140 28.34 -21.72 15.77
C GLU A 140 27.11 -21.08 15.10
N ASP A 141 27.24 -20.70 13.83
CA ASP A 141 26.12 -20.17 13.06
C ASP A 141 25.12 -21.30 12.73
N GLY A 142 23.93 -20.94 12.27
CA GLY A 142 22.92 -21.95 11.99
C GLY A 142 21.70 -21.41 11.29
N GLN A 143 20.56 -22.04 11.57
CA GLN A 143 19.29 -21.63 11.00
C GLN A 143 18.13 -21.96 11.94
N VAL A 144 16.99 -21.38 11.61
CA VAL A 144 15.67 -21.75 12.11
C VAL A 144 14.70 -21.78 10.93
N ASP A 145 13.71 -22.66 10.97
CA ASP A 145 12.58 -22.57 10.04
C ASP A 145 11.72 -21.37 10.43
N ASN A 146 11.81 -20.30 9.64
CA ASN A 146 11.12 -19.04 9.94
C ASN A 146 9.60 -19.21 9.94
N ILE A 147 9.05 -20.10 9.12
CA ILE A 147 7.61 -20.38 9.08
C ILE A 147 7.19 -21.15 10.32
N ALA A 148 7.96 -22.17 10.71
CA ALA A 148 7.71 -22.91 11.95
C ALA A 148 7.86 -22.00 13.18
N LEU A 149 8.90 -21.16 13.22
CA LEU A 149 9.10 -20.18 14.29
C LEU A 149 7.92 -19.20 14.40
N MET A 150 7.41 -18.66 13.30
CA MET A 150 6.24 -17.79 13.34
C MET A 150 5.00 -18.52 13.88
N LYS A 151 4.78 -19.79 13.52
CA LYS A 151 3.70 -20.63 14.10
C LYS A 151 3.88 -20.81 15.61
N VAL A 152 5.11 -21.09 16.06
CA VAL A 152 5.44 -21.19 17.49
C VAL A 152 5.14 -19.86 18.20
N LEU A 153 5.55 -18.72 17.65
CA LEU A 153 5.31 -17.39 18.25
C LEU A 153 3.82 -17.06 18.35
N HIS A 154 3.05 -17.30 17.29
CA HIS A 154 1.59 -17.13 17.33
C HIS A 154 0.94 -18.05 18.37
N SER A 155 1.35 -19.32 18.44
CA SER A 155 0.86 -20.24 19.46
C SER A 155 1.24 -19.80 20.88
N ALA A 156 2.45 -19.29 21.09
CA ALA A 156 2.92 -18.82 22.38
C ALA A 156 2.09 -17.62 22.87
N VAL A 157 1.76 -16.71 21.96
CA VAL A 157 0.83 -15.60 22.24
C VAL A 157 -0.52 -16.13 22.73
N HIS A 158 -1.10 -17.13 22.06
CA HIS A 158 -2.36 -17.74 22.49
C HIS A 158 -2.24 -18.44 23.85
N CYS A 159 -1.19 -19.24 24.06
CA CYS A 159 -0.94 -19.94 25.34
C CYS A 159 -0.80 -18.97 26.52
N LEU A 160 -0.22 -17.79 26.29
CA LEU A 160 -0.03 -16.75 27.31
C LEU A 160 -1.24 -15.81 27.47
N GLY A 161 -2.32 -16.00 26.70
CA GLY A 161 -3.51 -15.15 26.74
C GLY A 161 -3.25 -13.72 26.28
N ILE A 162 -2.28 -13.49 25.39
CA ILE A 162 -2.02 -12.19 24.78
C ILE A 162 -3.09 -11.95 23.71
N LYS A 163 -3.74 -10.78 23.74
CA LYS A 163 -4.78 -10.43 22.77
C LYS A 163 -4.15 -10.01 21.46
N ILE A 164 -4.45 -10.70 20.34
CA ILE A 164 -4.13 -10.22 19.00
C ILE A 164 -5.38 -9.66 18.35
N GLN A 165 -5.32 -8.41 17.91
CA GLN A 165 -6.36 -7.77 17.12
C GLN A 165 -5.90 -7.68 15.67
N GLN A 166 -6.35 -8.65 14.86
CA GLN A 166 -6.08 -8.67 13.42
C GLN A 166 -7.08 -7.76 12.69
N GLY A 167 -6.66 -7.18 11.56
CA GLY A 167 -7.49 -6.22 10.82
C GLY A 167 -7.61 -4.86 11.51
N VAL A 168 -6.79 -4.61 12.53
CA VAL A 168 -6.66 -3.32 13.20
C VAL A 168 -5.42 -2.63 12.66
N GLU A 169 -5.65 -1.73 11.71
CA GLU A 169 -4.63 -0.88 11.13
C GLU A 169 -4.48 0.38 11.98
N VAL A 170 -3.26 0.63 12.46
CA VAL A 170 -2.92 1.91 13.08
C VAL A 170 -2.66 2.91 11.97
N GLU A 171 -3.40 4.01 11.98
CA GLU A 171 -3.34 5.08 10.97
C GLU A 171 -2.55 6.29 11.48
N ALA A 172 -2.60 6.55 12.79
CA ALA A 172 -1.84 7.62 13.42
C ALA A 172 -1.55 7.36 14.90
N ILE A 173 -0.50 8.01 15.42
CA ILE A 173 -0.13 8.01 16.84
C ILE A 173 -0.48 9.38 17.43
N CYS A 174 -1.49 9.45 18.28
CA CYS A 174 -1.93 10.69 18.93
C CYS A 174 -1.01 11.00 20.12
N GLN A 175 -0.41 12.20 20.14
CA GLN A 175 0.59 12.59 21.13
C GLN A 175 0.22 13.91 21.82
N GLN A 176 0.51 14.00 23.11
CA GLN A 176 0.38 15.22 23.92
C GLN A 176 1.46 15.23 25.01
N ASN A 177 2.12 16.37 25.24
CA ASN A 177 3.14 16.54 26.30
C ASN A 177 4.22 15.45 26.31
N ASN A 178 4.81 15.12 25.16
CA ASN A 178 5.80 14.04 25.00
C ASN A 178 5.32 12.64 25.42
N GLN A 179 4.02 12.39 25.40
CA GLN A 179 3.45 11.07 25.63
C GLN A 179 2.44 10.73 24.54
N VAL A 180 2.36 9.45 24.19
CA VAL A 180 1.29 8.90 23.36
C VAL A 180 0.05 8.75 24.22
N ILE A 181 -1.06 9.36 23.79
CA ILE A 181 -2.34 9.32 24.50
C ILE A 181 -3.28 8.24 23.94
N ALA A 182 -3.16 7.95 22.64
CA ALA A 182 -3.94 6.93 21.94
C ALA A 182 -3.33 6.61 20.57
N LEU A 183 -3.68 5.45 20.03
CA LEU A 183 -3.53 5.14 18.61
C LEU A 183 -4.86 5.34 17.91
N GLN A 184 -4.85 6.07 16.79
CA GLN A 184 -5.96 6.11 15.86
C GLN A 184 -5.88 4.88 14.96
N THR A 185 -6.97 4.10 14.93
CA THR A 185 -7.06 2.90 14.09
C THR A 185 -8.31 2.95 13.22
N ASN A 186 -8.35 2.08 12.20
CA ASN A 186 -9.53 1.86 11.37
C ASN A 186 -10.76 1.33 12.16
N GLN A 187 -10.58 0.93 13.43
CA GLN A 187 -11.65 0.47 14.33
C GLN A 187 -11.89 1.42 15.52
N GLY A 188 -11.31 2.63 15.49
CA GLY A 188 -11.44 3.63 16.55
C GLY A 188 -10.15 3.83 17.35
N LEU A 189 -10.27 4.53 18.48
CA LEU A 189 -9.12 4.86 19.34
C LEU A 189 -8.80 3.72 20.30
N ILE A 190 -7.51 3.42 20.47
CA ILE A 190 -7.00 2.45 21.44
C ILE A 190 -5.91 3.10 22.28
N SER A 191 -6.04 3.04 23.60
CA SER A 191 -5.03 3.53 24.55
C SER A 191 -4.34 2.39 25.30
N ALA A 192 -3.14 2.67 25.82
CA ALA A 192 -2.33 1.79 26.65
C ALA A 192 -1.35 2.65 27.48
N ASP A 193 -0.77 2.08 28.53
CA ASP A 193 0.23 2.77 29.34
C ASP A 193 1.54 2.95 28.57
N HIS A 194 1.92 1.95 27.77
CA HIS A 194 3.15 1.96 26.96
C HIS A 194 2.94 1.35 25.57
N TYR A 195 3.68 1.85 24.59
CA TYR A 195 3.57 1.46 23.19
C TYR A 195 4.91 0.96 22.65
N ILE A 196 4.88 -0.10 21.85
CA ILE A 196 6.06 -0.63 21.15
C ILE A 196 5.80 -0.61 19.64
N LEU A 197 6.58 0.17 18.90
CA LEU A 197 6.48 0.24 17.44
C LEU A 197 7.41 -0.80 16.80
N ALA A 198 6.80 -1.84 16.21
CA ALA A 198 7.46 -2.98 15.56
C ALA A 198 6.89 -3.24 14.15
N THR A 199 6.61 -2.16 13.41
CA THR A 199 5.92 -2.18 12.10
C THR A 199 6.83 -2.47 10.90
N GLY A 200 8.11 -2.82 11.14
CA GLY A 200 9.03 -3.23 10.07
C GLY A 200 9.17 -2.18 8.98
N ALA A 201 9.04 -2.58 7.71
CA ALA A 201 9.28 -1.69 6.57
C ALA A 201 8.27 -0.53 6.48
N TRP A 202 7.13 -0.68 7.16
CA TRP A 202 6.04 0.31 7.22
C TRP A 202 6.23 1.32 8.36
N SER A 203 7.33 1.29 9.10
CA SER A 203 7.55 2.22 10.22
C SER A 203 7.56 3.70 9.79
N GLN A 204 8.01 4.00 8.57
CA GLN A 204 8.01 5.36 8.03
C GLN A 204 6.59 5.92 7.79
N GLU A 205 5.58 5.07 7.64
CA GLU A 205 4.18 5.50 7.44
C GLU A 205 3.57 6.11 8.71
N LEU A 206 4.07 5.71 9.89
CA LEU A 206 3.55 6.18 11.18
C LEU A 206 4.38 7.29 11.80
N LEU A 207 5.70 7.26 11.60
CA LEU A 207 6.65 8.22 12.16
C LEU A 207 7.76 8.48 11.14
N PRO A 208 8.42 9.65 11.17
CA PRO A 208 9.50 10.01 10.24
C PRO A 208 10.81 9.28 10.57
N LEU A 209 10.76 7.96 10.71
CA LEU A 209 11.91 7.09 10.88
C LEU A 209 12.49 6.77 9.50
N PRO A 210 13.83 6.79 9.32
CA PRO A 210 14.46 6.50 8.04
C PRO A 210 14.50 4.99 7.79
N VAL A 211 13.34 4.34 7.73
CA VAL A 211 13.20 2.91 7.46
C VAL A 211 12.49 2.74 6.13
N THR A 212 13.17 2.13 5.16
CA THR A 212 12.67 1.93 3.80
C THR A 212 12.59 0.45 3.45
N PRO A 213 11.64 0.03 2.58
CA PRO A 213 11.57 -1.34 2.12
C PRO A 213 12.75 -1.69 1.20
N ARG A 214 13.41 -2.81 1.50
CA ARG A 214 14.35 -3.50 0.60
C ARG A 214 13.75 -4.82 0.17
N LYS A 215 13.34 -4.91 -1.09
CA LYS A 215 12.72 -6.12 -1.64
C LYS A 215 13.76 -7.22 -1.78
N GLY A 216 13.39 -8.44 -1.40
CA GLY A 216 14.14 -9.65 -1.70
C GLY A 216 13.24 -10.72 -2.28
N GLN A 217 13.59 -11.17 -3.48
CA GLN A 217 12.98 -12.30 -4.18
C GLN A 217 13.64 -13.60 -3.73
N MET A 218 12.86 -14.67 -3.69
CA MET A 218 13.26 -15.97 -3.18
C MET A 218 12.55 -17.10 -3.93
N LEU A 219 13.15 -18.28 -3.90
CA LEU A 219 12.53 -19.51 -4.38
C LEU A 219 12.86 -20.69 -3.48
N SER A 220 12.09 -21.76 -3.61
CA SER A 220 12.44 -23.04 -3.01
C SER A 220 12.33 -24.18 -3.99
N VAL A 221 13.18 -25.18 -3.79
CA VAL A 221 13.18 -26.44 -4.52
C VAL A 221 13.02 -27.61 -3.56
N ARG A 222 12.53 -28.74 -4.05
CA ARG A 222 12.32 -29.97 -3.28
C ARG A 222 13.42 -30.98 -3.62
N ILE A 223 14.01 -31.59 -2.59
CA ILE A 223 14.89 -32.74 -2.77
C ILE A 223 14.06 -33.92 -3.33
N PRO A 224 14.47 -34.56 -4.45
CA PRO A 224 13.75 -35.70 -5.01
C PRO A 224 13.66 -36.90 -4.05
N GLU A 225 12.53 -37.61 -4.07
CA GLU A 225 12.20 -38.73 -3.16
C GLU A 225 13.17 -39.92 -3.26
N THR A 226 13.99 -39.99 -4.31
CA THR A 226 15.03 -41.02 -4.49
C THR A 226 16.20 -40.90 -3.51
N SER A 227 16.28 -39.80 -2.74
CA SER A 227 17.35 -39.56 -1.77
C SER A 227 16.98 -40.09 -0.38
N SER A 228 17.71 -41.09 0.12
CA SER A 228 17.49 -41.67 1.46
C SER A 228 18.01 -40.80 2.61
N GLN A 229 18.81 -39.77 2.31
CA GLN A 229 19.35 -38.81 3.28
C GLN A 229 19.34 -37.40 2.69
N LEU A 230 19.34 -36.38 3.56
CA LEU A 230 19.45 -34.98 3.13
C LEU A 230 20.84 -34.75 2.51
N PRO A 231 20.91 -34.30 1.24
CA PRO A 231 22.18 -34.07 0.56
C PRO A 231 22.93 -32.85 1.13
N LEU A 232 22.21 -31.85 1.61
CA LEU A 232 22.76 -30.68 2.29
C LEU A 232 22.54 -30.79 3.79
N LYS A 233 23.63 -30.80 4.57
CA LYS A 233 23.57 -30.92 6.04
C LYS A 233 23.75 -29.59 6.78
N ARG A 234 23.99 -28.51 6.03
CA ARG A 234 24.34 -27.17 6.51
C ARG A 234 23.90 -26.11 5.50
N VAL A 235 23.86 -24.86 5.93
CA VAL A 235 23.63 -23.74 5.03
C VAL A 235 24.87 -23.51 4.16
N LEU A 236 24.65 -23.23 2.87
CA LEU A 236 25.69 -22.71 1.99
C LEU A 236 25.49 -21.21 1.80
N TYR A 237 26.55 -20.44 1.98
CA TYR A 237 26.56 -18.99 1.82
C TYR A 237 27.58 -18.61 0.74
N GLY A 238 27.11 -18.38 -0.48
CA GLY A 238 27.92 -17.91 -1.60
C GLY A 238 27.96 -16.39 -1.69
N GLU A 239 28.73 -15.88 -2.64
CA GLU A 239 28.92 -14.43 -2.84
C GLU A 239 27.61 -13.70 -3.21
N ASN A 240 26.78 -14.32 -4.04
CA ASN A 240 25.53 -13.71 -4.55
C ASN A 240 24.26 -14.49 -4.18
N THR A 241 24.37 -15.55 -3.38
CA THR A 241 23.23 -16.41 -3.03
C THR A 241 23.51 -17.20 -1.75
N TYR A 242 22.47 -17.70 -1.12
CA TYR A 242 22.52 -18.68 -0.05
C TYR A 242 21.52 -19.80 -0.30
N ILE A 243 21.87 -20.99 0.17
CA ILE A 243 21.10 -22.23 0.06
C ILE A 243 20.87 -22.77 1.47
N VAL A 244 19.63 -22.74 1.92
CA VAL A 244 19.23 -23.13 3.28
C VAL A 244 18.39 -24.40 3.23
N PRO A 245 18.95 -25.57 3.58
CA PRO A 245 18.21 -26.83 3.58
C PRO A 245 17.28 -26.92 4.79
N ARG A 246 16.09 -27.49 4.60
CA ARG A 246 15.13 -27.81 5.65
C ARG A 246 15.07 -29.32 5.86
N ARG A 247 14.74 -29.73 7.10
CA ARG A 247 14.66 -31.16 7.47
C ARG A 247 13.54 -31.92 6.75
N ASN A 248 12.52 -31.20 6.28
CA ASN A 248 11.42 -31.78 5.50
C ASN A 248 11.78 -32.02 4.03
N GLY A 249 13.00 -31.68 3.59
CA GLY A 249 13.45 -31.85 2.21
C GLY A 249 13.28 -30.63 1.31
N SER A 250 12.70 -29.51 1.80
CA SER A 250 12.73 -28.25 1.07
C SER A 250 14.11 -27.61 1.14
N ILE A 251 14.51 -26.90 0.11
CA ILE A 251 15.71 -26.07 0.07
C ILE A 251 15.30 -24.66 -0.32
N ILE A 252 15.62 -23.69 0.54
CA ILE A 252 15.36 -22.28 0.31
C ILE A 252 16.57 -21.65 -0.39
N ILE A 253 16.32 -20.90 -1.46
CA ILE A 253 17.34 -20.19 -2.22
C ILE A 253 17.01 -18.70 -2.18
N GLY A 254 17.98 -17.89 -1.83
CA GLY A 254 17.81 -16.45 -1.84
C GLY A 254 19.13 -15.70 -1.75
N ALA A 255 19.12 -14.38 -1.84
CA ALA A 255 17.98 -13.58 -2.27
C ALA A 255 18.48 -12.35 -3.02
N THR A 256 17.62 -11.79 -3.86
CA THR A 256 17.88 -10.46 -4.41
C THR A 256 17.83 -9.40 -3.30
N SER A 257 18.39 -8.22 -3.58
CA SER A 257 18.26 -7.03 -2.76
C SER A 257 18.01 -5.83 -3.66
N GLU A 258 16.79 -5.29 -3.61
CA GLU A 258 16.32 -4.29 -4.57
C GLU A 258 15.75 -3.07 -3.84
N ASN A 259 16.19 -1.88 -4.29
CA ASN A 259 15.64 -0.60 -3.87
C ASN A 259 14.53 -0.15 -4.82
N VAL A 260 13.36 -0.79 -4.72
CA VAL A 260 12.22 -0.57 -5.63
C VAL A 260 10.93 -0.20 -4.86
N GLY A 261 11.07 0.31 -3.63
CA GLY A 261 9.93 0.58 -2.76
C GLY A 261 9.16 -0.69 -2.40
N PHE A 262 7.84 -0.55 -2.24
CA PHE A 262 6.91 -1.66 -2.00
C PHE A 262 6.46 -2.37 -3.29
N THR A 263 7.25 -2.33 -4.37
CA THR A 263 6.89 -2.99 -5.64
C THR A 263 6.76 -4.51 -5.44
N PRO A 264 5.58 -5.10 -5.64
CA PRO A 264 5.33 -6.53 -5.38
C PRO A 264 5.93 -7.44 -6.45
N ASP A 265 5.72 -8.74 -6.26
CA ASP A 265 5.97 -9.85 -7.19
C ASP A 265 7.43 -10.19 -7.49
N ASN A 266 7.67 -11.43 -7.90
CA ASN A 266 8.96 -11.83 -8.44
C ASN A 266 9.09 -11.38 -9.90
N THR A 267 10.34 -11.24 -10.36
CA THR A 267 10.71 -10.91 -11.73
C THR A 267 11.43 -12.09 -12.35
N PRO A 268 11.23 -12.39 -13.65
CA PRO A 268 11.99 -13.43 -14.33
C PRO A 268 13.51 -13.26 -14.17
N LYS A 269 14.00 -12.01 -14.24
CA LYS A 269 15.43 -11.72 -14.09
C LYS A 269 15.96 -12.02 -12.68
N GLY A 270 15.21 -11.68 -11.65
CA GLY A 270 15.57 -11.98 -10.26
C GLY A 270 15.64 -13.49 -10.02
N ILE A 271 14.63 -14.23 -10.47
CA ILE A 271 14.60 -15.70 -10.34
C ILE A 271 15.72 -16.36 -11.14
N GLU A 272 15.95 -15.96 -12.39
CA GLU A 272 17.06 -16.44 -13.22
C GLU A 272 18.41 -16.25 -12.52
N THR A 273 18.63 -15.07 -11.92
CA THR A 273 19.87 -14.77 -11.18
C THR A 273 20.05 -15.71 -9.99
N LEU A 274 18.99 -15.97 -9.23
CA LEU A 274 19.03 -16.85 -8.05
C LEU A 274 19.26 -18.31 -8.44
N VAL A 275 18.58 -18.79 -9.48
CA VAL A 275 18.73 -20.15 -9.99
C VAL A 275 20.14 -20.37 -10.51
N THR A 276 20.65 -19.44 -11.33
CA THR A 276 22.01 -19.51 -11.89
C THR A 276 23.05 -19.58 -10.77
N SER A 277 23.01 -18.64 -9.82
CA SER A 277 23.95 -18.60 -8.69
C SER A 277 23.85 -19.86 -7.81
N ALA A 278 22.65 -20.41 -7.61
CA ALA A 278 22.46 -21.61 -6.81
C ALA A 278 23.01 -22.87 -7.50
N ILE A 279 22.85 -22.98 -8.82
CA ILE A 279 23.41 -24.08 -9.61
C ILE A 279 24.94 -23.98 -9.64
N GLU A 280 25.51 -22.79 -9.77
CA GLU A 280 26.96 -22.58 -9.69
C GLU A 280 27.52 -23.00 -8.33
N LEU A 281 26.81 -22.69 -7.24
CA LEU A 281 27.23 -23.05 -5.88
C LEU A 281 27.05 -24.54 -5.57
N TYR A 282 25.94 -25.13 -6.02
CA TYR A 282 25.58 -26.54 -5.78
C TYR A 282 24.83 -27.14 -6.99
N PRO A 283 25.57 -27.68 -7.98
CA PRO A 283 25.01 -28.08 -9.29
C PRO A 283 23.85 -29.06 -9.25
N ASN A 284 23.77 -29.91 -8.22
CA ASN A 284 22.69 -30.90 -8.10
C ASN A 284 21.29 -30.27 -8.05
N ILE A 285 21.15 -29.02 -7.58
CA ILE A 285 19.87 -28.29 -7.54
C ILE A 285 19.26 -28.10 -8.94
N ALA A 286 20.06 -28.12 -10.01
CA ALA A 286 19.57 -27.96 -11.38
C ALA A 286 18.46 -28.97 -11.76
N ASN A 287 18.44 -30.13 -11.12
CA ASN A 287 17.49 -31.20 -11.37
C ASN A 287 16.41 -31.34 -10.27
N TYR A 288 16.35 -30.41 -9.32
CA TYR A 288 15.38 -30.46 -8.23
C TYR A 288 14.08 -29.73 -8.62
N PRO A 289 12.89 -30.33 -8.38
CA PRO A 289 11.63 -29.66 -8.65
C PRO A 289 11.51 -28.32 -7.92
N ILE A 290 11.12 -27.26 -8.62
CA ILE A 290 10.78 -25.97 -8.02
C ILE A 290 9.43 -26.11 -7.29
N GLU A 291 9.35 -25.60 -6.06
CA GLU A 291 8.14 -25.64 -5.25
C GLU A 291 7.34 -24.33 -5.33
N GLN A 292 8.01 -23.20 -5.13
CA GLN A 292 7.36 -21.90 -5.06
C GLN A 292 8.36 -20.76 -5.23
N PHE A 293 7.82 -19.59 -5.57
CA PHE A 293 8.51 -18.31 -5.62
C PHE A 293 7.78 -17.32 -4.70
N TRP A 294 8.51 -16.50 -3.96
CA TRP A 294 7.93 -15.45 -3.12
C TRP A 294 8.91 -14.28 -2.95
N TRP A 295 8.44 -13.19 -2.35
CA TRP A 295 9.26 -12.01 -2.06
C TRP A 295 8.92 -11.43 -0.69
N GLY A 296 9.75 -10.54 -0.17
CA GLY A 296 9.39 -9.77 1.02
C GLY A 296 10.16 -8.47 1.14
N PHE A 297 9.66 -7.58 2.01
CA PHE A 297 10.22 -6.24 2.23
C PHE A 297 10.99 -6.16 3.54
N ARG A 298 12.32 -6.15 3.45
CA ARG A 298 13.22 -5.98 4.60
C ARG A 298 13.17 -4.52 5.07
N PRO A 299 13.09 -4.25 6.39
CA PRO A 299 13.10 -2.89 6.93
C PRO A 299 14.53 -2.34 7.00
N ALA A 300 14.99 -1.62 5.99
CA ALA A 300 16.36 -1.12 5.92
C ALA A 300 16.48 0.34 6.34
N THR A 301 17.47 0.62 7.18
CA THR A 301 17.94 1.96 7.52
C THR A 301 19.13 2.37 6.64
N PRO A 302 19.50 3.67 6.55
CA PRO A 302 20.64 4.13 5.75
C PRO A 302 21.98 3.52 6.15
N ASP A 303 22.15 3.19 7.43
CA ASP A 303 23.36 2.57 7.99
C ASP A 303 23.23 1.05 8.18
N GLU A 304 22.10 0.47 7.75
CA GLU A 304 21.75 -0.96 7.92
C GLU A 304 21.66 -1.45 9.38
N LEU A 305 21.68 -0.53 10.36
CA LEU A 305 21.52 -0.82 11.78
C LEU A 305 20.06 -0.68 12.24
N PRO A 306 19.56 -1.52 13.17
CA PRO A 306 18.20 -1.39 13.68
C PRO A 306 17.97 -0.09 14.45
N ILE A 307 16.71 0.30 14.60
CA ILE A 307 16.27 1.40 15.48
C ILE A 307 15.63 0.78 16.70
N LEU A 308 16.34 0.84 17.83
CA LEU A 308 15.96 0.25 19.10
C LEU A 308 16.00 1.29 20.23
N GLY A 309 15.09 1.16 21.19
CA GLY A 309 15.10 1.95 22.42
C GLY A 309 14.04 3.05 22.45
N ASN A 310 14.17 3.97 23.40
CA ASN A 310 13.18 5.01 23.64
C ASN A 310 12.97 5.92 22.41
N SER A 311 11.74 6.38 22.22
CA SER A 311 11.41 7.40 21.24
C SER A 311 11.54 8.80 21.84
N HIS A 312 11.06 9.83 21.12
CA HIS A 312 10.86 11.17 21.67
C HIS A 312 9.68 11.24 22.64
N CYS A 313 8.78 10.25 22.64
CA CYS A 313 7.72 10.09 23.63
C CYS A 313 8.14 9.11 24.73
N GLU A 314 7.88 9.47 25.99
CA GLU A 314 8.33 8.70 27.17
C GLU A 314 7.74 7.29 27.21
N ASN A 315 6.49 7.13 26.77
CA ASN A 315 5.77 5.87 26.77
C ASN A 315 5.72 5.18 25.40
N LEU A 316 6.67 5.49 24.51
CA LEU A 316 6.79 4.85 23.21
C LEU A 316 8.23 4.39 22.96
N THR A 317 8.37 3.13 22.59
CA THR A 317 9.66 2.47 22.34
C THR A 317 9.71 1.91 20.92
N PHE A 318 10.85 2.06 20.25
CA PHE A 318 11.08 1.56 18.91
C PHE A 318 11.77 0.19 18.93
N ALA A 319 11.31 -0.70 18.05
CA ALA A 319 11.90 -2.00 17.78
C ALA A 319 11.70 -2.35 16.29
N THR A 320 12.42 -1.66 15.40
CA THR A 320 12.27 -1.80 13.94
C THR A 320 13.61 -1.67 13.21
N GLY A 321 13.62 -1.77 11.87
CA GLY A 321 14.82 -1.51 11.05
C GLY A 321 15.84 -2.64 11.00
N HIS A 322 15.49 -3.87 11.39
CA HIS A 322 16.43 -5.01 11.47
C HIS A 322 16.96 -5.54 10.13
N TYR A 323 16.61 -4.92 9.00
CA TYR A 323 17.04 -5.28 7.65
C TYR A 323 17.03 -6.80 7.39
N ARG A 324 18.20 -7.43 7.27
CA ARG A 324 18.39 -8.86 6.98
C ARG A 324 18.41 -9.75 8.22
N ASN A 325 18.55 -9.17 9.41
CA ASN A 325 18.87 -9.88 10.65
C ASN A 325 17.69 -9.99 11.62
N GLY A 326 16.47 -9.65 11.21
CA GLY A 326 15.29 -9.64 12.09
C GLY A 326 14.95 -10.99 12.73
N ILE A 327 15.15 -12.11 12.04
CA ILE A 327 14.95 -13.45 12.64
C ILE A 327 16.00 -13.69 13.73
N LEU A 328 17.29 -13.53 13.39
CA LEU A 328 18.40 -13.69 14.32
C LEU A 328 18.26 -12.78 15.55
N LEU A 329 17.85 -11.52 15.37
CA LEU A 329 17.80 -10.51 16.41
C LEU A 329 16.52 -10.50 17.24
N ALA A 330 15.51 -11.30 16.90
CA ALA A 330 14.24 -11.34 17.62
C ALA A 330 14.39 -11.56 19.14
N PRO A 331 15.13 -12.58 19.63
CA PRO A 331 15.24 -12.83 21.07
C PRO A 331 15.98 -11.73 21.81
N ILE A 332 17.11 -11.23 21.29
CA ILE A 332 17.85 -10.17 21.99
C ILE A 332 17.09 -8.84 21.98
N THR A 333 16.40 -8.52 20.87
CA THR A 333 15.57 -7.31 20.78
C THR A 333 14.48 -7.36 21.82
N ALA A 334 13.72 -8.45 21.90
CA ALA A 334 12.67 -8.62 22.88
C ALA A 334 13.20 -8.46 24.31
N LYS A 335 14.32 -9.11 24.63
CA LYS A 335 14.94 -9.01 25.95
C LYS A 335 15.36 -7.59 26.30
N LEU A 336 16.08 -6.89 25.41
CA LEU A 336 16.59 -5.54 25.68
C LEU A 336 15.46 -4.51 25.81
N ILE A 337 14.44 -4.61 24.98
CA ILE A 337 13.27 -3.72 25.05
C ILE A 337 12.48 -4.00 26.34
N ALA A 338 12.36 -5.25 26.78
CA ALA A 338 11.75 -5.59 28.06
C ALA A 338 12.56 -5.14 29.27
N ASP A 339 13.89 -5.27 29.24
CA ASP A 339 14.77 -4.72 30.28
C ASP A 339 14.60 -3.18 30.38
N LEU A 340 14.51 -2.50 29.24
CA LEU A 340 14.32 -1.05 29.18
C LEU A 340 12.98 -0.61 29.77
N ILE A 341 11.88 -1.25 29.37
CA ILE A 341 10.52 -0.85 29.77
C ILE A 341 10.19 -1.30 31.20
N CYS A 342 10.46 -2.57 31.54
CA CYS A 342 10.01 -3.17 32.80
C CYS A 342 10.98 -2.93 33.97
N GLU A 343 12.28 -2.89 33.69
CA GLU A 343 13.32 -2.81 34.73
C GLU A 343 14.03 -1.45 34.75
N GLN A 344 13.67 -0.54 33.82
CA GLN A 344 14.37 0.73 33.60
C GLN A 344 15.88 0.55 33.42
N LYS A 345 16.27 -0.60 32.86
CA LYS A 345 17.67 -0.99 32.70
C LYS A 345 18.07 -0.89 31.23
N ALA A 346 18.66 0.24 30.86
CA ALA A 346 19.19 0.45 29.53
C ALA A 346 20.53 -0.31 29.36
N ASP A 347 20.63 -1.15 28.34
CA ASP A 347 21.90 -1.73 27.89
C ASP A 347 22.66 -0.70 27.05
N SER A 348 23.97 -0.55 27.29
CA SER A 348 24.83 0.40 26.58
C SER A 348 24.84 0.23 25.06
N LEU A 349 24.49 -0.96 24.53
CA LEU A 349 24.35 -1.15 23.09
C LEU A 349 23.18 -0.36 22.50
N LEU A 350 22.12 -0.09 23.26
CA LEU A 350 20.95 0.64 22.76
C LEU A 350 21.31 2.06 22.32
N ASP A 351 22.32 2.69 22.90
CA ASP A 351 22.81 4.01 22.49
C ASP A 351 23.29 4.02 21.03
N LYS A 352 23.85 2.90 20.55
CA LYS A 352 24.30 2.74 19.16
C LYS A 352 23.13 2.54 18.19
N PHE A 353 22.00 2.04 18.68
CA PHE A 353 20.79 1.76 17.91
C PHE A 353 19.68 2.79 18.13
N HIS A 354 19.95 3.84 18.92
CA HIS A 354 18.98 4.89 19.20
C HIS A 354 18.66 5.71 17.95
N TYR A 355 17.40 6.15 17.80
CA TYR A 355 16.93 6.85 16.60
C TYR A 355 17.64 8.21 16.38
N SER A 356 18.11 8.85 17.45
CA SER A 356 18.78 10.15 17.40
C SER A 356 20.09 10.16 16.61
N ARG A 357 20.69 9.00 16.30
CA ARG A 357 21.88 8.95 15.43
C ARG A 357 21.63 9.47 14.01
N PHE A 358 20.36 9.51 13.60
CA PHE A 358 19.94 10.10 12.33
C PHE A 358 19.58 11.59 12.44
N GLN A 359 19.58 12.15 13.66
CA GLN A 359 19.43 13.58 13.88
C GLN A 359 20.83 14.20 13.80
N SER A 360 21.07 15.04 12.81
CA SER A 360 22.37 15.67 12.60
C SER A 360 22.76 16.55 13.79
N SER A 361 24.01 16.42 14.24
CA SER A 361 24.67 17.28 15.22
C SER A 361 24.87 18.69 14.66
N SER A 362 23.80 19.48 14.62
CA SER A 362 23.93 20.94 14.58
C SER A 362 24.27 21.44 15.98
N SER A 363 25.57 21.60 16.25
CA SER A 363 26.05 22.39 17.37
C SER A 363 25.75 23.86 17.10
N THR A 364 24.58 24.32 17.50
CA THR A 364 24.40 25.69 18.00
C THR A 364 23.49 25.63 19.21
N THR A 365 24.09 25.70 20.39
CA THR A 365 23.51 26.35 21.56
C THR A 365 23.22 27.81 21.21
N LYS A 366 22.09 28.04 20.56
CA LYS A 366 21.29 29.24 20.79
C LYS A 366 20.01 28.74 21.46
N PRO A 367 19.54 29.37 22.54
CA PRO A 367 18.23 29.05 23.07
C PRO A 367 17.27 29.28 21.90
N MET A 368 16.64 28.22 21.40
CA MET A 368 15.54 28.41 20.48
C MET A 368 14.39 28.92 21.34
N LEU A 369 14.40 30.22 21.56
CA LEU A 369 13.22 31.00 21.86
C LEU A 369 12.25 30.76 20.70
N THR A 370 11.47 29.70 20.80
CA THR A 370 10.09 29.71 20.36
C THR A 370 9.26 29.90 21.62
N TYR A 371 9.32 31.09 22.25
CA TYR A 371 8.19 32.00 22.09
C TYR A 371 7.47 31.74 20.75
N PHE A 372 6.59 30.73 20.75
CA PHE A 372 5.35 30.97 20.05
C PHE A 372 4.74 32.15 20.81
N PRO A 373 4.54 33.32 20.17
CA PRO A 373 3.48 34.18 20.67
C PRO A 373 2.29 33.23 20.80
N SER A 374 1.55 33.34 21.91
CA SER A 374 0.22 32.73 22.02
C SER A 374 -0.37 32.66 20.62
N ILE A 375 -0.42 31.47 20.03
CA ILE A 375 -1.16 31.33 18.81
C ILE A 375 -2.58 31.39 19.31
N SER A 376 -3.08 32.62 19.34
CA SER A 376 -4.48 32.95 19.44
C SER A 376 -5.17 32.20 18.31
N GLU A 377 -5.69 30.99 18.55
CA GLU A 377 -6.61 30.27 17.65
C GLU A 377 -6.25 30.18 16.14
N ASN A 378 -5.03 30.52 15.70
CA ASN A 378 -4.69 30.78 14.29
C ASN A 378 -3.25 30.33 13.94
N VAL A 379 -2.92 29.05 14.18
CA VAL A 379 -1.88 28.41 13.35
C VAL A 379 -2.62 28.05 12.07
N PRO A 380 -2.17 28.49 10.89
CA PRO A 380 -2.84 28.14 9.65
C PRO A 380 -2.83 26.61 9.54
N LYS A 381 -4.01 26.03 9.32
CA LYS A 381 -4.12 24.74 8.61
C LYS A 381 -3.12 24.80 7.44
N PRO A 382 -2.45 23.69 7.06
CA PRO A 382 -1.58 23.69 5.88
C PRO A 382 -2.33 24.44 4.80
N ASN A 383 -1.75 25.55 4.33
CA ASN A 383 -2.47 26.53 3.53
C ASN A 383 -3.24 25.72 2.49
N GLN A 384 -4.57 25.75 2.52
CA GLN A 384 -5.41 25.03 1.55
C GLN A 384 -5.21 25.59 0.12
N SER A 385 -4.17 26.40 -0.10
CA SER A 385 -3.83 27.15 -1.29
C SER A 385 -2.49 26.71 -1.92
N ILE A 386 -2.02 25.47 -1.74
CA ILE A 386 -0.81 25.04 -2.46
C ILE A 386 -1.11 24.90 -3.97
N LEU A 387 -2.36 24.61 -4.33
CA LEU A 387 -2.91 24.72 -5.69
C LEU A 387 -4.33 25.27 -5.58
N GLN A 388 -4.58 26.46 -6.13
CA GLN A 388 -5.92 27.02 -6.18
C GLN A 388 -6.66 26.39 -7.37
N ASP A 389 -7.50 25.39 -7.14
CA ASP A 389 -8.41 24.91 -8.19
C ASP A 389 -9.49 25.97 -8.45
N SER A 390 -9.79 26.22 -9.71
CA SER A 390 -10.95 27.02 -10.06
C SER A 390 -12.21 26.21 -9.81
N ASN A 391 -13.30 26.87 -9.41
CA ASN A 391 -14.60 26.23 -9.37
C ASN A 391 -15.01 25.75 -10.78
N LEU A 392 -15.80 24.69 -10.84
CA LEU A 392 -16.44 24.24 -12.07
C LEU A 392 -17.55 25.23 -12.44
N VAL A 393 -17.51 25.79 -13.65
CA VAL A 393 -18.54 26.72 -14.13
C VAL A 393 -19.24 26.09 -15.33
N ILE A 394 -20.54 25.86 -15.22
CA ILE A 394 -21.39 25.36 -16.32
C ILE A 394 -22.53 26.36 -16.51
N ALA A 395 -22.69 26.88 -17.72
CA ALA A 395 -23.73 27.86 -18.06
C ALA A 395 -23.85 29.03 -17.04
N GLY A 396 -22.71 29.54 -16.56
CA GLY A 396 -22.63 30.63 -15.58
C GLY A 396 -22.89 30.24 -14.12
N LYS A 397 -23.30 29.00 -13.84
CA LYS A 397 -23.45 28.49 -12.48
C LYS A 397 -22.15 27.85 -11.99
N THR A 398 -21.79 28.16 -10.76
CA THR A 398 -20.53 27.75 -10.13
C THR A 398 -20.75 26.59 -9.18
N PHE A 399 -19.86 25.60 -9.24
CA PHE A 399 -19.85 24.39 -8.42
C PHE A 399 -18.45 24.16 -7.83
N THR A 400 -18.40 23.75 -6.59
CA THR A 400 -17.18 23.36 -5.88
C THR A 400 -16.83 21.89 -6.10
N SER A 401 -17.83 21.06 -6.38
CA SER A 401 -17.66 19.64 -6.67
C SER A 401 -17.58 19.36 -8.17
N ARG A 402 -16.63 18.51 -8.54
CA ARG A 402 -16.44 18.01 -9.92
C ARG A 402 -17.03 16.62 -10.13
N LEU A 403 -17.67 16.04 -9.11
CA LEU A 403 -18.38 14.77 -9.21
C LEU A 403 -19.88 15.02 -9.30
N MET A 404 -20.52 14.42 -10.30
CA MET A 404 -21.96 14.36 -10.48
C MET A 404 -22.42 12.90 -10.33
N THR A 405 -23.61 12.68 -9.77
CA THR A 405 -24.22 11.34 -9.65
C THR A 405 -25.68 11.37 -10.09
N GLY A 406 -26.39 10.26 -9.98
CA GLY A 406 -27.82 10.17 -10.29
C GLY A 406 -28.63 9.55 -9.15
N THR A 407 -29.94 9.45 -9.37
CA THR A 407 -30.90 8.88 -8.40
C THR A 407 -31.37 7.48 -8.76
N GLY A 408 -30.95 6.94 -9.91
CA GLY A 408 -31.42 5.66 -10.43
C GLY A 408 -30.59 4.46 -9.99
N LYS A 409 -31.24 3.29 -9.89
CA LYS A 409 -30.65 1.94 -9.66
C LYS A 409 -30.20 1.62 -8.22
N TYR A 410 -30.43 2.52 -7.27
CA TYR A 410 -30.22 2.23 -5.85
C TYR A 410 -31.24 1.22 -5.31
N ARG A 411 -30.86 0.47 -4.28
CA ARG A 411 -31.72 -0.53 -3.63
C ARG A 411 -32.88 0.11 -2.89
N ASN A 412 -32.66 1.29 -2.31
CA ASN A 412 -33.67 2.07 -1.59
C ASN A 412 -33.29 3.57 -1.54
N ILE A 413 -34.24 4.42 -1.16
CA ILE A 413 -34.08 5.89 -1.11
C ILE A 413 -33.03 6.30 -0.07
N SER A 414 -32.98 5.64 1.10
CA SER A 414 -32.04 6.00 2.17
C SER A 414 -30.58 5.82 1.73
N GLU A 415 -30.29 4.72 1.04
CA GLU A 415 -28.97 4.46 0.47
C GLU A 415 -28.59 5.48 -0.60
N MET A 416 -29.55 5.89 -1.44
CA MET A 416 -29.35 6.96 -2.42
C MET A 416 -29.01 8.29 -1.73
N GLN A 417 -29.75 8.69 -0.69
CA GLN A 417 -29.49 9.90 0.09
C GLN A 417 -28.10 9.90 0.72
N GLN A 418 -27.73 8.77 1.36
CA GLN A 418 -26.41 8.60 1.97
C GLN A 418 -25.30 8.68 0.91
N SER A 419 -25.53 8.12 -0.28
CA SER A 419 -24.56 8.16 -1.38
C SER A 419 -24.40 9.56 -1.96
N VAL A 420 -25.50 10.30 -2.15
CA VAL A 420 -25.45 11.70 -2.60
C VAL A 420 -24.68 12.54 -1.58
N LEU A 421 -24.97 12.40 -0.29
CA LEU A 421 -24.25 13.11 0.78
C LEU A 421 -22.77 12.75 0.82
N ALA A 422 -22.43 11.45 0.79
CA ALA A 422 -21.06 10.95 0.86
C ALA A 422 -20.24 11.33 -0.38
N SER A 423 -20.88 11.44 -1.55
CA SER A 423 -20.22 11.89 -2.79
C SER A 423 -19.85 13.37 -2.76
N GLY A 424 -20.43 14.18 -1.87
CA GLY A 424 -20.28 15.63 -1.89
C GLY A 424 -20.66 16.28 -3.22
N CYS A 425 -21.47 15.62 -4.06
CA CYS A 425 -21.88 16.15 -5.34
C CYS A 425 -22.88 17.30 -5.16
N GLU A 426 -22.77 18.31 -6.00
CA GLU A 426 -23.73 19.42 -6.03
C GLU A 426 -24.69 19.32 -7.22
N ILE A 427 -24.44 18.39 -8.14
CA ILE A 427 -25.29 18.12 -9.31
C ILE A 427 -25.74 16.67 -9.27
N VAL A 428 -27.06 16.47 -9.24
CA VAL A 428 -27.68 15.14 -9.25
C VAL A 428 -28.61 15.01 -10.44
N THR A 429 -28.39 13.97 -11.25
CA THR A 429 -29.21 13.71 -12.43
C THR A 429 -30.48 12.91 -12.12
N VAL A 430 -31.60 13.35 -12.70
CA VAL A 430 -32.93 12.77 -12.48
C VAL A 430 -33.60 12.45 -13.81
N ALA A 431 -34.07 11.20 -13.96
CA ALA A 431 -34.82 10.78 -15.14
C ALA A 431 -36.26 11.31 -15.11
N VAL A 432 -36.57 12.23 -16.02
CA VAL A 432 -37.83 12.97 -16.04
C VAL A 432 -39.05 12.04 -16.20
N ARG A 433 -38.94 10.98 -17.02
CA ARG A 433 -40.04 10.01 -17.26
C ARG A 433 -40.49 9.27 -15.99
N ARG A 434 -39.63 9.16 -14.97
CA ARG A 434 -39.94 8.40 -13.74
C ARG A 434 -40.72 9.19 -12.70
N VAL A 435 -40.74 10.52 -12.78
CA VAL A 435 -41.47 11.38 -11.84
C VAL A 435 -42.95 11.52 -12.24
N GLN A 436 -43.28 11.30 -13.52
CA GLN A 436 -44.68 11.37 -14.00
C GLN A 436 -45.51 10.12 -13.73
N THR A 437 -44.86 8.99 -13.44
CA THR A 437 -45.54 7.75 -13.12
C THR A 437 -45.42 7.58 -11.61
N ASN A 438 -46.52 7.32 -10.89
CA ASN A 438 -46.47 6.79 -9.51
C ASN A 438 -45.89 5.36 -9.52
N ALA A 439 -44.73 5.18 -10.16
CA ALA A 439 -44.01 3.95 -10.23
C ALA A 439 -43.50 3.61 -8.82
N PRO A 440 -43.63 2.35 -8.38
CA PRO A 440 -43.19 1.93 -7.06
C PRO A 440 -41.74 2.35 -6.81
N GLY A 441 -41.48 3.09 -5.72
CA GLY A 441 -40.16 3.61 -5.33
C GLY A 441 -39.88 5.09 -5.64
N HIS A 442 -40.84 5.84 -6.21
CA HIS A 442 -40.66 7.26 -6.57
C HIS A 442 -41.58 8.25 -5.84
N GLU A 443 -42.58 7.77 -5.09
CA GLU A 443 -43.24 8.59 -4.06
C GLU A 443 -42.17 9.03 -3.06
N GLY A 444 -41.75 10.29 -3.14
CA GLY A 444 -40.77 10.88 -2.22
C GLY A 444 -39.45 11.35 -2.84
N LEU A 445 -39.18 11.26 -4.16
CA LEU A 445 -37.90 11.79 -4.70
C LEU A 445 -37.77 13.32 -4.52
N ALA A 446 -38.88 14.04 -4.69
CA ALA A 446 -38.96 15.48 -4.44
C ALA A 446 -38.64 15.82 -2.97
N GLU A 447 -38.97 14.93 -2.04
CA GLU A 447 -38.76 15.08 -0.60
C GLU A 447 -37.44 14.44 -0.13
N ALA A 448 -36.85 13.57 -0.94
CA ALA A 448 -35.68 12.78 -0.56
C ALA A 448 -34.39 13.61 -0.58
N LEU A 449 -34.31 14.66 -1.38
CA LEU A 449 -33.11 15.49 -1.50
C LEU A 449 -33.45 16.95 -1.18
N ASP A 450 -32.50 17.64 -0.55
CA ASP A 450 -32.57 19.08 -0.33
C ASP A 450 -32.19 19.81 -1.63
N TRP A 451 -33.19 20.05 -2.48
CA TRP A 451 -33.05 20.74 -3.77
C TRP A 451 -32.67 22.23 -3.63
N GLY A 452 -32.63 22.77 -2.40
CA GLY A 452 -32.02 24.07 -2.12
C GLY A 452 -30.48 24.01 -2.10
N LYS A 453 -29.90 22.83 -1.84
CA LYS A 453 -28.45 22.59 -1.83
C LYS A 453 -27.94 21.85 -3.05
N ILE A 454 -28.78 21.01 -3.64
CA ILE A 454 -28.43 20.17 -4.79
C ILE A 454 -29.05 20.77 -6.05
N TRP A 455 -28.23 21.01 -7.07
CA TRP A 455 -28.69 21.40 -8.39
C TRP A 455 -29.21 20.19 -9.16
N MET A 456 -30.44 20.27 -9.63
CA MET A 456 -31.02 19.18 -10.40
C MET A 456 -30.50 19.20 -11.83
N LEU A 457 -30.11 18.04 -12.35
CA LEU A 457 -29.81 17.84 -13.77
C LEU A 457 -30.86 16.89 -14.38
N PRO A 458 -31.98 17.41 -14.88
CA PRO A 458 -32.93 16.59 -15.63
C PRO A 458 -32.22 15.85 -16.76
N ASN A 459 -32.61 14.60 -17.02
CA ASN A 459 -32.09 13.85 -18.17
C ASN A 459 -33.22 13.27 -19.03
N THR A 460 -32.91 13.06 -20.31
CA THR A 460 -33.84 12.49 -21.30
C THR A 460 -33.68 10.98 -21.45
N ALA A 461 -33.21 10.28 -20.40
CA ALA A 461 -32.98 8.84 -20.46
C ALA A 461 -34.21 8.07 -20.94
N GLY A 462 -34.00 7.15 -21.89
CA GLY A 462 -35.03 6.35 -22.53
C GLY A 462 -35.69 6.99 -23.77
N CYS A 463 -35.27 8.18 -24.19
CA CYS A 463 -35.69 8.76 -25.47
C CYS A 463 -34.89 8.16 -26.62
N GLN A 464 -35.59 7.73 -27.67
CA GLN A 464 -34.97 7.10 -28.85
C GLN A 464 -34.79 8.07 -30.02
N THR A 465 -35.54 9.17 -30.06
CA THR A 465 -35.47 10.17 -31.13
C THR A 465 -35.22 11.57 -30.56
N ALA A 466 -34.79 12.49 -31.44
CA ALA A 466 -34.57 13.89 -31.09
C ALA A 466 -35.86 14.57 -30.57
N GLU A 467 -37.00 14.32 -31.21
CA GLU A 467 -38.30 14.90 -30.84
C GLU A 467 -38.75 14.45 -29.45
N GLU A 468 -38.55 13.17 -29.12
CA GLU A 468 -38.82 12.66 -27.78
C GLU A 468 -37.95 13.35 -26.73
N ALA A 469 -36.65 13.47 -27.00
CA ALA A 469 -35.71 14.09 -26.09
C ALA A 469 -36.05 15.58 -25.86
N ILE A 470 -36.40 16.32 -26.92
CA ILE A 470 -36.83 17.73 -26.82
C ILE A 470 -38.08 17.85 -25.94
N ARG A 471 -39.09 16.99 -26.15
CA ARG A 471 -40.31 17.01 -25.35
C ARG A 471 -40.05 16.71 -23.88
N VAL A 472 -39.20 15.73 -23.59
CA VAL A 472 -38.82 15.36 -22.22
C VAL A 472 -37.97 16.44 -21.56
N ALA A 473 -37.10 17.12 -22.32
CA ALA A 473 -36.30 18.24 -21.81
C ALA A 473 -37.18 19.41 -21.32
N ARG A 474 -38.19 19.79 -22.10
CA ARG A 474 -39.19 20.81 -21.71
C ARG A 474 -39.89 20.47 -20.42
N LEU A 475 -40.30 19.21 -20.26
CA LEU A 475 -40.89 18.73 -19.02
C LEU A 475 -39.88 18.75 -17.84
N GLY A 476 -38.62 18.38 -18.09
CA GLY A 476 -37.56 18.44 -17.09
C GLY A 476 -37.33 19.83 -16.54
N ARG A 477 -37.41 20.86 -17.40
CA ARG A 477 -37.36 22.28 -17.00
C ARG A 477 -38.50 22.64 -16.06
N GLU A 478 -39.74 22.29 -16.42
CA GLU A 478 -40.90 22.58 -15.57
C GLU A 478 -40.82 21.84 -14.21
N MET A 479 -40.28 20.62 -14.20
CA MET A 479 -40.02 19.88 -12.95
C MET A 479 -39.01 20.60 -12.06
N ALA A 480 -37.95 21.18 -12.63
CA ALA A 480 -36.96 21.94 -11.86
C ALA A 480 -37.57 23.18 -11.20
N LYS A 481 -38.45 23.88 -11.91
CA LYS A 481 -39.21 25.02 -11.36
C LYS A 481 -40.09 24.59 -10.20
N LEU A 482 -40.82 23.46 -10.32
CA LEU A 482 -41.64 22.92 -9.24
C LEU A 482 -40.85 22.58 -7.97
N LEU A 483 -39.57 22.25 -8.10
CA LEU A 483 -38.64 22.00 -6.98
C LEU A 483 -37.94 23.27 -6.49
N GLY A 484 -38.38 24.46 -6.92
CA GLY A 484 -37.87 25.76 -6.49
C GLY A 484 -36.65 26.26 -7.25
N GLN A 485 -36.27 25.62 -8.37
CA GLN A 485 -35.13 26.03 -9.20
C GLN A 485 -35.62 26.75 -10.48
N GLU A 486 -36.20 27.94 -10.30
CA GLU A 486 -36.86 28.72 -11.38
C GLU A 486 -35.95 29.02 -12.59
N ASP A 487 -34.66 29.28 -12.32
CA ASP A 487 -33.67 29.62 -13.34
C ASP A 487 -32.91 28.39 -13.88
N ASN A 488 -33.32 27.17 -13.50
CA ASN A 488 -32.63 25.96 -13.92
C ASN A 488 -33.04 25.52 -15.33
N ASN A 489 -32.15 25.81 -16.28
CA ASN A 489 -32.28 25.43 -17.68
C ASN A 489 -31.39 24.24 -18.09
N PHE A 490 -30.82 23.50 -17.13
CA PHE A 490 -29.90 22.40 -17.42
C PHE A 490 -30.66 21.20 -17.97
N ILE A 491 -30.07 20.53 -18.96
CA ILE A 491 -30.57 19.26 -19.46
C ILE A 491 -29.41 18.35 -19.87
N LYS A 492 -29.35 17.17 -19.26
CA LYS A 492 -28.52 16.07 -19.76
C LYS A 492 -29.23 15.42 -20.93
N LEU A 493 -28.75 15.72 -22.13
CA LEU A 493 -29.37 15.29 -23.37
C LEU A 493 -28.83 13.91 -23.77
N GLU A 494 -29.73 12.94 -23.81
CA GLU A 494 -29.49 11.55 -24.20
C GLU A 494 -30.51 11.15 -25.28
N VAL A 495 -30.00 10.78 -26.46
CA VAL A 495 -30.78 10.18 -27.55
C VAL A 495 -30.19 8.81 -27.83
N ILE A 496 -30.87 7.75 -27.40
CA ILE A 496 -30.34 6.38 -27.42
C ILE A 496 -31.37 5.47 -28.10
N PRO A 497 -31.25 5.24 -29.42
CA PRO A 497 -32.17 4.37 -30.16
C PRO A 497 -31.95 2.88 -29.84
N ASP A 498 -30.70 2.49 -29.53
CA ASP A 498 -30.36 1.10 -29.23
C ASP A 498 -30.46 0.80 -27.72
N LEU A 499 -31.45 -0.02 -27.37
CA LEU A 499 -31.69 -0.47 -26.00
C LEU A 499 -30.72 -1.56 -25.52
N LYS A 500 -29.97 -2.20 -26.42
CA LYS A 500 -29.05 -3.28 -26.08
C LYS A 500 -27.67 -2.75 -25.68
N TYR A 501 -27.03 -1.96 -26.54
CA TYR A 501 -25.68 -1.45 -26.27
C TYR A 501 -25.67 -0.04 -25.66
N LEU A 502 -26.82 0.65 -25.62
CA LEU A 502 -26.99 1.96 -24.98
C LEU A 502 -25.99 3.02 -25.47
N LEU A 503 -25.68 3.01 -26.77
CA LEU A 503 -24.83 4.01 -27.41
C LEU A 503 -25.66 5.20 -27.89
N PRO A 504 -25.17 6.45 -27.70
CA PRO A 504 -25.89 7.63 -28.13
C PRO A 504 -25.86 7.77 -29.66
N ASP A 505 -26.97 8.23 -30.24
CA ASP A 505 -27.05 8.60 -31.65
C ASP A 505 -26.46 9.99 -31.87
N PRO A 506 -25.37 10.12 -32.66
CA PRO A 506 -24.75 11.41 -32.91
C PRO A 506 -25.66 12.39 -33.67
N ILE A 507 -26.49 11.91 -34.59
CA ILE A 507 -27.32 12.76 -35.45
C ILE A 507 -28.51 13.29 -34.66
N GLY A 508 -29.27 12.40 -34.01
CA GLY A 508 -30.40 12.79 -33.17
C GLY A 508 -29.99 13.68 -32.00
N THR A 509 -28.81 13.43 -31.39
CA THR A 509 -28.27 14.28 -30.32
C THR A 509 -27.98 15.69 -30.82
N LEU A 510 -27.34 15.85 -31.99
CA LEU A 510 -27.07 17.16 -32.58
C LEU A 510 -28.35 17.92 -32.91
N GLN A 511 -29.33 17.26 -33.55
CA GLN A 511 -30.62 17.86 -33.90
C GLN A 511 -31.38 18.37 -32.65
N ALA A 512 -31.42 17.55 -31.60
CA ALA A 512 -32.04 17.95 -30.34
C ALA A 512 -31.28 19.10 -29.66
N ALA A 513 -29.95 19.06 -29.66
CA ALA A 513 -29.12 20.12 -29.08
C ALA A 513 -29.35 21.47 -29.76
N GLU A 514 -29.37 21.52 -31.10
CA GLU A 514 -29.62 22.76 -31.84
C GLU A 514 -30.96 23.42 -31.47
N GLN A 515 -32.01 22.61 -31.32
CA GLN A 515 -33.33 23.10 -30.94
C GLN A 515 -33.36 23.56 -29.49
N LEU A 516 -32.80 22.78 -28.58
CA LEU A 516 -32.81 23.08 -27.15
C LEU A 516 -31.97 24.31 -26.81
N VAL A 517 -30.80 24.49 -27.43
CA VAL A 517 -29.99 25.71 -27.25
C VAL A 517 -30.75 26.94 -27.72
N LYS A 518 -31.45 26.89 -28.87
CA LYS A 518 -32.33 27.98 -29.32
C LYS A 518 -33.46 28.29 -28.34
N GLU A 519 -33.94 27.29 -27.60
CA GLU A 519 -34.94 27.42 -26.54
C GLU A 519 -34.36 27.85 -25.18
N GLY A 520 -33.07 28.21 -25.14
CA GLY A 520 -32.39 28.70 -23.94
C GLY A 520 -32.03 27.62 -22.93
N PHE A 521 -31.98 26.34 -23.34
CA PHE A 521 -31.45 25.29 -22.47
C PHE A 521 -29.93 25.39 -22.35
N ALA A 522 -29.42 25.14 -21.14
CA ALA A 522 -28.04 24.74 -20.93
C ALA A 522 -27.93 23.24 -21.23
N VAL A 523 -27.56 22.91 -22.47
CA VAL A 523 -27.51 21.51 -22.94
C VAL A 523 -26.18 20.87 -22.57
N LEU A 524 -26.25 19.71 -21.93
CA LEU A 524 -25.13 18.84 -21.59
C LEU A 524 -25.29 17.51 -22.37
N PRO A 525 -24.78 17.41 -23.60
CA PRO A 525 -25.02 16.27 -24.48
C PRO A 525 -24.14 15.06 -24.14
N TYR A 526 -24.78 13.90 -23.96
CA TYR A 526 -24.11 12.60 -23.83
C TYR A 526 -23.77 12.03 -25.21
N ILE A 527 -22.48 11.85 -25.49
CA ILE A 527 -21.97 11.47 -26.81
C ILE A 527 -20.95 10.34 -26.74
N ASN A 528 -20.71 9.70 -27.89
CA ASN A 528 -19.52 8.87 -28.08
C ASN A 528 -18.26 9.74 -27.92
N ALA A 529 -17.11 9.11 -27.63
CA ALA A 529 -15.81 9.78 -27.64
C ALA A 529 -15.39 10.13 -29.09
N ASP A 530 -16.04 11.15 -29.65
CA ASP A 530 -15.89 11.67 -31.00
C ASP A 530 -15.50 13.17 -30.93
N PRO A 531 -14.23 13.50 -31.21
CA PRO A 531 -13.76 14.89 -31.20
C PRO A 531 -14.47 15.82 -32.18
N MET A 532 -14.89 15.31 -33.34
CA MET A 532 -15.56 16.14 -34.35
C MET A 532 -16.96 16.51 -33.91
N LEU A 533 -17.72 15.54 -33.40
CA LEU A 533 -19.06 15.81 -32.87
C LEU A 533 -19.00 16.73 -31.66
N ALA A 534 -18.04 16.53 -30.75
CA ALA A 534 -17.84 17.41 -29.59
C ALA A 534 -17.61 18.86 -30.04
N LYS A 535 -16.81 19.07 -31.09
CA LYS A 535 -16.55 20.41 -31.62
C LYS A 535 -17.80 21.07 -32.20
N VAL A 536 -18.59 20.32 -32.98
CA VAL A 536 -19.84 20.83 -33.55
C VAL A 536 -20.84 21.18 -32.45
N LEU A 537 -20.97 20.36 -31.41
CA LEU A 537 -21.87 20.63 -30.28
C LEU A 537 -21.43 21.86 -29.47
N GLU A 538 -20.13 22.09 -29.32
CA GLU A 538 -19.60 23.35 -28.77
C GLU A 538 -20.03 24.55 -29.62
N GLU A 539 -19.88 24.47 -30.95
CA GLU A 539 -20.25 25.54 -31.89
C GLU A 539 -21.76 25.82 -31.92
N VAL A 540 -22.59 24.79 -31.71
CA VAL A 540 -24.05 24.94 -31.51
C VAL A 540 -24.38 25.74 -30.25
N GLY A 541 -23.48 25.78 -29.27
CA GLY A 541 -23.66 26.49 -28.00
C GLY A 541 -24.06 25.59 -26.84
N CYS A 542 -23.72 24.30 -26.88
CA CYS A 542 -23.88 23.43 -25.71
C CYS A 542 -23.05 23.95 -24.53
N ALA A 543 -23.55 23.76 -23.31
CA ALA A 543 -22.91 24.24 -22.10
C ALA A 543 -21.71 23.38 -21.68
N THR A 544 -21.69 22.11 -22.08
CA THR A 544 -20.60 21.15 -21.90
C THR A 544 -20.56 20.20 -23.10
N VAL A 545 -19.60 19.28 -23.10
CA VAL A 545 -19.69 18.01 -23.86
C VAL A 545 -19.47 16.85 -22.90
N MET A 546 -20.22 15.75 -23.07
CA MET A 546 -20.14 14.60 -22.17
C MET A 546 -19.75 13.31 -22.92
N PRO A 547 -18.46 13.11 -23.24
CA PRO A 547 -18.01 11.88 -23.90
C PRO A 547 -18.10 10.68 -22.96
N LEU A 548 -18.58 9.55 -23.49
CA LEU A 548 -18.66 8.30 -22.74
C LEU A 548 -17.29 7.63 -22.55
N ALA A 549 -16.99 7.13 -21.35
CA ALA A 549 -15.79 6.31 -21.12
C ALA A 549 -15.94 4.90 -21.73
N ALA A 550 -17.12 4.32 -21.53
CA ALA A 550 -17.61 3.05 -22.06
C ALA A 550 -19.15 3.01 -21.94
N PRO A 551 -19.85 2.05 -22.59
CA PRO A 551 -21.31 1.99 -22.57
C PRO A 551 -21.92 2.05 -21.17
N ILE A 552 -23.10 2.68 -21.04
CA ILE A 552 -23.76 2.94 -19.76
C ILE A 552 -23.98 1.63 -18.98
N GLY A 553 -23.52 1.62 -17.72
CA GLY A 553 -23.71 0.48 -16.81
C GLY A 553 -22.82 -0.72 -17.08
N SER A 554 -21.86 -0.63 -18.01
CA SER A 554 -20.92 -1.72 -18.33
C SER A 554 -19.78 -1.88 -17.32
N GLY A 555 -19.33 -0.78 -16.69
CA GLY A 555 -18.20 -0.79 -15.75
C GLY A 555 -16.86 -1.19 -16.39
N GLN A 556 -16.71 -1.00 -17.70
CA GLN A 556 -15.52 -1.44 -18.45
C GLN A 556 -14.32 -0.47 -18.38
N GLY A 557 -14.49 0.67 -17.71
CA GLY A 557 -13.47 1.71 -17.58
C GLY A 557 -13.31 2.57 -18.84
N LEU A 558 -12.19 3.27 -18.92
CA LEU A 558 -11.87 4.18 -20.03
C LEU A 558 -11.34 3.40 -21.25
N LYS A 559 -12.20 3.06 -22.21
CA LYS A 559 -11.82 2.26 -23.40
C LYS A 559 -11.26 3.08 -24.57
N ASN A 560 -11.61 4.36 -24.67
CA ASN A 560 -11.18 5.25 -25.76
C ASN A 560 -10.50 6.52 -25.23
N THR A 561 -9.47 6.34 -24.40
CA THR A 561 -8.75 7.43 -23.74
C THR A 561 -8.12 8.41 -24.72
N ALA A 562 -7.62 7.95 -25.87
CA ALA A 562 -7.03 8.81 -26.90
C ALA A 562 -8.03 9.85 -27.43
N ASN A 563 -9.25 9.44 -27.78
CA ASN A 563 -10.25 10.38 -28.26
C ASN A 563 -10.77 11.31 -27.15
N ILE A 564 -10.92 10.80 -25.93
CA ILE A 564 -11.30 11.62 -24.78
C ILE A 564 -10.23 12.69 -24.52
N GLN A 565 -8.95 12.34 -24.59
CA GLN A 565 -7.85 13.28 -24.46
C GLN A 565 -7.91 14.39 -25.52
N ILE A 566 -8.16 14.03 -26.78
CA ILE A 566 -8.31 15.01 -27.87
C ILE A 566 -9.49 15.96 -27.60
N ILE A 567 -10.60 15.47 -27.06
CA ILE A 567 -11.74 16.33 -26.68
C ILE A 567 -11.34 17.29 -25.56
N ILE A 568 -10.70 16.79 -24.50
CA ILE A 568 -10.24 17.59 -23.36
C ILE A 568 -9.29 18.71 -23.81
N GLU A 569 -8.35 18.42 -24.71
CA GLU A 569 -7.36 19.39 -25.16
C GLU A 569 -7.93 20.49 -26.07
N ASN A 570 -9.00 20.18 -26.83
CA ASN A 570 -9.51 21.08 -27.87
C ASN A 570 -10.80 21.82 -27.47
N ALA A 571 -11.59 21.28 -26.54
CA ALA A 571 -12.85 21.88 -26.12
C ALA A 571 -12.60 23.16 -25.32
N LYS A 572 -13.41 24.19 -25.57
CA LYS A 572 -13.39 25.46 -24.81
C LYS A 572 -14.47 25.54 -23.74
N ILE A 573 -15.36 24.57 -23.74
CA ILE A 573 -16.42 24.38 -22.76
C ILE A 573 -16.06 23.16 -21.88
N PRO A 574 -16.62 23.05 -20.66
CA PRO A 574 -16.28 21.96 -19.76
C PRO A 574 -16.51 20.58 -20.39
N VAL A 575 -15.56 19.67 -20.18
CA VAL A 575 -15.65 18.27 -20.60
C VAL A 575 -15.99 17.40 -19.40
N VAL A 576 -17.15 16.73 -19.46
CA VAL A 576 -17.63 15.85 -18.38
C VAL A 576 -17.54 14.40 -18.83
N VAL A 577 -16.63 13.61 -18.29
CA VAL A 577 -16.57 12.18 -18.64
C VAL A 577 -17.75 11.47 -18.00
N ASP A 578 -18.64 10.91 -18.83
CA ASP A 578 -19.87 10.25 -18.39
C ASP A 578 -19.79 8.73 -18.64
N ALA A 579 -20.52 7.97 -17.83
CA ALA A 579 -20.70 6.53 -17.97
C ALA A 579 -19.39 5.73 -18.01
N GLY A 580 -19.49 4.40 -18.07
CA GLY A 580 -18.35 3.49 -18.26
C GLY A 580 -17.36 3.32 -17.11
N ILE A 581 -17.11 4.36 -16.30
CA ILE A 581 -16.25 4.32 -15.11
C ILE A 581 -16.85 3.36 -14.08
N GLY A 582 -16.08 2.34 -13.70
CA GLY A 582 -16.44 1.28 -12.75
C GLY A 582 -15.70 1.37 -11.42
N ALA A 583 -14.50 1.97 -11.38
CA ALA A 583 -13.66 2.02 -10.17
C ALA A 583 -13.09 3.43 -9.87
N PRO A 584 -12.79 3.74 -8.59
CA PRO A 584 -12.18 5.03 -8.22
C PRO A 584 -10.85 5.32 -8.95
N SER A 585 -10.03 4.31 -9.24
CA SER A 585 -8.79 4.51 -10.00
C SER A 585 -9.02 5.05 -11.42
N GLU A 586 -10.14 4.67 -12.04
CA GLU A 586 -10.51 5.14 -13.38
C GLU A 586 -11.09 6.56 -13.33
N ALA A 587 -11.81 6.90 -12.26
CA ALA A 587 -12.24 8.28 -11.99
C ALA A 587 -11.03 9.22 -11.80
N ALA A 588 -10.04 8.80 -11.01
CA ALA A 588 -8.78 9.54 -10.85
C ALA A 588 -8.06 9.70 -12.18
N GLN A 589 -7.96 8.62 -12.99
CA GLN A 589 -7.35 8.67 -14.31
C GLN A 589 -8.03 9.67 -15.25
N ALA A 590 -9.36 9.74 -15.28
CA ALA A 590 -10.09 10.71 -16.10
C ALA A 590 -9.81 12.16 -15.68
N MET A 591 -9.71 12.43 -14.37
CA MET A 591 -9.35 13.76 -13.88
C MET A 591 -7.88 14.10 -14.11
N GLU A 592 -6.96 13.13 -14.03
CA GLU A 592 -5.55 13.29 -14.38
C GLU A 592 -5.34 13.67 -15.85
N MET A 593 -6.21 13.18 -16.74
CA MET A 593 -6.22 13.55 -18.17
C MET A 593 -6.61 15.01 -18.41
N GLY A 594 -7.23 15.66 -17.40
CA GLY A 594 -7.68 17.05 -17.47
C GLY A 594 -9.18 17.22 -17.66
N ALA A 595 -9.99 16.17 -17.48
CA ALA A 595 -11.45 16.32 -17.49
C ALA A 595 -11.90 17.34 -16.42
N ASP A 596 -12.94 18.11 -16.73
CA ASP A 596 -13.45 19.14 -15.82
C ASP A 596 -14.35 18.54 -14.73
N ALA A 597 -15.09 17.49 -15.07
CA ALA A 597 -15.97 16.80 -14.15
C ALA A 597 -16.22 15.35 -14.58
N LEU A 598 -16.80 14.57 -13.66
CA LEU A 598 -17.21 13.20 -13.90
C LEU A 598 -18.70 13.04 -13.58
N LEU A 599 -19.43 12.25 -14.37
CA LEU A 599 -20.77 11.79 -14.02
C LEU A 599 -20.75 10.27 -13.83
N ILE A 600 -20.89 9.83 -12.57
CA ILE A 600 -20.74 8.42 -12.19
C ILE A 600 -21.95 8.01 -11.33
N ASN A 601 -22.92 7.33 -11.94
CA ASN A 601 -24.08 6.80 -11.20
C ASN A 601 -24.03 5.27 -11.03
N SER A 602 -23.92 4.50 -12.11
CA SER A 602 -24.15 3.04 -12.02
C SER A 602 -23.11 2.33 -11.14
N ALA A 603 -21.84 2.77 -11.18
CA ALA A 603 -20.80 2.22 -10.31
C ALA A 603 -21.04 2.49 -8.82
N ILE A 604 -21.65 3.64 -8.49
CA ILE A 604 -22.04 3.97 -7.11
C ILE A 604 -23.29 3.17 -6.73
N ALA A 605 -24.36 3.32 -7.50
CA ALA A 605 -25.68 2.79 -7.16
C ALA A 605 -25.74 1.25 -7.08
N LEU A 606 -24.90 0.56 -7.86
CA LEU A 606 -24.86 -0.92 -7.92
C LEU A 606 -23.73 -1.53 -7.07
N ALA A 607 -22.96 -0.72 -6.34
CA ALA A 607 -21.93 -1.24 -5.44
C ALA A 607 -22.55 -1.98 -4.25
N GLU A 608 -21.81 -2.93 -3.67
CA GLU A 608 -22.22 -3.62 -2.44
C GLU A 608 -22.46 -2.65 -1.28
N ASN A 609 -21.70 -1.56 -1.25
CA ASN A 609 -21.87 -0.44 -0.33
C ASN A 609 -21.82 0.88 -1.13
N ALA A 610 -22.98 1.38 -1.54
CA ALA A 610 -23.06 2.57 -2.40
C ALA A 610 -22.54 3.85 -1.72
N PRO A 611 -22.81 4.15 -0.43
CA PRO A 611 -22.26 5.33 0.22
C PRO A 611 -20.73 5.31 0.33
N ALA A 612 -20.14 4.16 0.63
CA ALA A 612 -18.67 4.03 0.65
C ALA A 612 -18.07 4.22 -0.75
N MET A 613 -18.70 3.66 -1.78
CA MET A 613 -18.25 3.86 -3.17
C MET A 613 -18.39 5.32 -3.61
N ALA A 614 -19.47 6.00 -3.21
CA ALA A 614 -19.67 7.42 -3.47
C ALA A 614 -18.55 8.28 -2.85
N TYR A 615 -18.19 8.02 -1.60
CA TYR A 615 -17.08 8.69 -0.93
C TYR A 615 -15.73 8.40 -1.62
N ALA A 616 -15.49 7.14 -2.02
CA ALA A 616 -14.28 6.77 -2.74
C ALA A 616 -14.18 7.47 -4.10
N MET A 617 -15.28 7.59 -4.85
CA MET A 617 -15.33 8.32 -6.12
C MET A 617 -15.09 9.82 -5.91
N ASN A 618 -15.59 10.42 -4.83
CA ASN A 618 -15.28 11.82 -4.48
C ASN A 618 -13.77 12.00 -4.25
N MET A 619 -13.17 11.17 -3.39
CA MET A 619 -11.73 11.23 -3.11
C MET A 619 -10.90 11.05 -4.37
N ALA A 620 -11.26 10.11 -5.25
CA ALA A 620 -10.60 9.90 -6.53
C ALA A 620 -10.71 11.11 -7.45
N THR A 621 -11.88 11.75 -7.51
CA THR A 621 -12.11 12.96 -8.30
C THR A 621 -11.20 14.10 -7.81
N ILE A 622 -11.12 14.31 -6.50
CA ILE A 622 -10.26 15.33 -5.89
C ILE A 622 -8.78 15.00 -6.13
N ALA A 623 -8.37 13.75 -5.87
CA ALA A 623 -6.99 13.31 -6.03
C ALA A 623 -6.50 13.45 -7.48
N GLY A 624 -7.29 12.99 -8.45
CA GLY A 624 -6.95 13.11 -9.87
C GLY A 624 -6.89 14.56 -10.34
N ARG A 625 -7.80 15.43 -9.85
CA ARG A 625 -7.76 16.87 -10.16
C ARG A 625 -6.52 17.55 -9.58
N LEU A 626 -6.18 17.24 -8.33
CA LEU A 626 -4.96 17.76 -7.70
C LEU A 626 -3.71 17.27 -8.43
N ALA A 627 -3.67 16.02 -8.89
CA ALA A 627 -2.58 15.47 -9.68
C ALA A 627 -2.44 16.18 -11.04
N TYR A 628 -3.56 16.50 -11.71
CA TYR A 628 -3.55 17.31 -12.93
C TYR A 628 -2.98 18.71 -12.67
N LEU A 629 -3.47 19.41 -11.65
CA LEU A 629 -3.01 20.77 -11.29
C LEU A 629 -1.55 20.81 -10.83
N ALA A 630 -1.08 19.76 -10.17
CA ALA A 630 0.32 19.64 -9.72
C ALA A 630 1.30 19.46 -10.89
N GLY A 631 0.80 19.11 -12.08
CA GLY A 631 1.62 18.78 -13.24
C GLY A 631 2.20 17.39 -13.12
N ARG A 632 1.45 16.39 -13.62
CA ARG A 632 1.94 15.00 -13.68
C ARG A 632 3.21 14.91 -14.51
N MET A 633 4.16 14.08 -14.08
CA MET A 633 5.37 13.78 -14.86
C MET A 633 4.98 13.31 -16.28
N PRO A 634 5.60 13.85 -17.34
CA PRO A 634 5.32 13.41 -18.71
C PRO A 634 5.61 11.91 -18.85
N MET A 635 4.70 11.19 -19.51
CA MET A 635 4.97 9.81 -19.89
C MET A 635 6.11 9.79 -20.92
N LYS A 636 7.07 8.89 -20.70
CA LYS A 636 8.19 8.65 -21.62
C LYS A 636 8.19 7.16 -21.96
N ASP A 637 8.49 6.85 -23.22
CA ASP A 637 8.64 5.46 -23.66
C ASP A 637 9.90 4.78 -23.11
N TYR A 638 10.78 5.56 -22.46
CA TYR A 638 12.05 5.10 -21.91
C TYR A 638 12.31 5.72 -20.54
N ALA A 639 13.04 4.97 -19.69
CA ALA A 639 13.44 5.44 -18.38
C ALA A 639 14.56 6.49 -18.49
N SER A 640 14.54 7.49 -17.60
CA SER A 640 15.59 8.50 -17.46
C SER A 640 16.09 8.47 -16.01
N ALA A 641 17.40 8.37 -15.83
CA ALA A 641 18.00 8.42 -14.50
C ALA A 641 17.71 9.78 -13.83
N SER A 642 17.33 9.76 -12.55
CA SER A 642 17.05 10.96 -11.74
C SER A 642 18.27 11.50 -11.01
N SER A 643 19.39 10.79 -11.04
CA SER A 643 20.65 11.18 -10.40
C SER A 643 21.60 11.89 -11.38
N PRO A 644 22.36 12.90 -10.94
CA PRO A 644 23.40 13.52 -11.76
C PRO A 644 24.43 12.48 -12.21
N LEU A 645 24.80 12.51 -13.50
CA LEU A 645 25.88 11.68 -14.07
C LEU A 645 27.28 12.11 -13.59
N THR A 646 27.39 13.19 -12.82
CA THR A 646 28.66 13.62 -12.22
C THR A 646 29.05 12.68 -11.08
N GLY A 647 29.98 11.78 -11.38
CA GLY A 647 30.58 10.85 -10.41
C GLY A 647 30.48 9.38 -10.79
N THR A 648 29.85 9.03 -11.92
CA THR A 648 29.88 7.65 -12.41
C THR A 648 31.26 7.27 -12.92
N ILE A 649 31.89 6.29 -12.28
CA ILE A 649 33.11 5.63 -12.76
C ILE A 649 32.76 5.03 -14.13
N GLY A 650 33.45 5.50 -15.18
CA GLY A 650 33.24 5.02 -16.55
C GLY A 650 33.40 3.50 -16.62
N LYS A 651 32.45 2.84 -17.29
CA LYS A 651 32.49 1.40 -17.56
C LYS A 651 33.68 1.03 -18.42
#